data_AF-A0A8J7MKS4-F1
#
_entry.id   AF-A0A8J7MKS4-F1
#
_cell.length_a   1.000
_cell.length_b   1.000
_cell.length_c   1.000
_cell.angle_alpha   90.00
_cell.angle_beta   90.00
_cell.angle_gamma   90.00
#
_symmetry.space_group_name_H-M   'P 1'
#
loop_
_entity.id
_entity.type
_entity.pdbx_description
1 polymer ?
#
loop_
_entity_poly.entity_id
_entity_poly.type
_entity_poly.pdbx_seq_one_letter_code
_entity_poly.pdbx_strand_id
1 'polypeptide(L)'
;MKQLILCCLVCWCAQNLSAQTLESIRQKYTTYDSIAVQENVYVQTDRTLYEPDEEIWFTVFVTNAENAPSIRSKQIYAELYSPNGAILDKLTLRNGRGQGRGYFKLKKEAVGGIYKLRVYTHWMQNFGESTYFEKDLTVQKVVFPEVLMQLDFEREAYGAGDKVIANFKARTKENEALAYKKLTYTVQLDGEVLLTKTMETDENGKALLSYELPKKLVSNNNLINVRFEENGLTESIARSAPIVLNSLDVQLLPEGGTVIANQRNRIAVKVLNEFGRPGDLEGEIINKAGNVIAAFKTFHQGMGAFEFVPKKKESYKLRVTKPTGIRQTWNVPAIDVDKLGIYVKEQTENSLSFDVYSPSKQAVFVVAQQQGDLIYTKKIEAQEGANLVTFSTEDFPMGIVQLTILDAQEQVHAERLVFVNAQRKLRVKITTNKERYLPREKVALDILVQDETGQGVQGNFSMAVVDDKQHTFADDKQDNILSYLLMSSALKGSVYEPSFYFNPENKTAAKALDYVLLTHGWRRFEWEAVLAESNLPEITYVTPNKEISGYLKIGDQLGKNQTIFLSEGQARYSKKKAVAVVQTDGNGFFKFEAVSVNFPAFLSTTYHGEYQSIRIKEYSEPVIGTEVMIPIIYQSQISKQGYYKKEADGKLYDKYNKRIDVVNGDVVGEDGNVITDTKDFVITDGRIENKDGLVRIDEEGYVFSEEGLLSKKQVNARDYFGGIKIGKGGANGVPTVASPTSASQLVLNNALFSQPIVILSDDKYVEKV
;
A
#
# COMPACT_ATOMS: atom_id res chain seq x y z
N MET A 1 30.92 -17.36 -50.81
CA MET A 1 29.99 -18.26 -50.07
C MET A 1 30.41 -18.48 -48.60
N LYS A 2 31.64 -18.95 -48.32
CA LYS A 2 32.12 -19.14 -46.92
C LYS A 2 32.14 -17.86 -46.05
N GLN A 3 32.52 -16.71 -46.59
CA GLN A 3 32.46 -15.43 -45.87
C GLN A 3 31.02 -14.94 -45.61
N LEU A 4 30.07 -15.22 -46.51
CA LEU A 4 28.65 -14.90 -46.29
C LEU A 4 28.05 -15.76 -45.18
N ILE A 5 28.37 -17.07 -45.17
CA ILE A 5 27.90 -18.02 -44.15
C ILE A 5 28.49 -17.66 -42.76
N LEU A 6 29.76 -17.26 -42.69
CA LEU A 6 30.39 -16.81 -41.45
C LEU A 6 29.75 -15.50 -40.93
N CYS A 7 29.44 -14.55 -41.83
CA CYS A 7 28.76 -13.32 -41.46
C CYS A 7 27.31 -13.58 -40.98
N CYS A 8 26.59 -14.50 -41.64
CA CYS A 8 25.26 -14.92 -41.20
C CYS A 8 25.29 -15.66 -39.85
N LEU A 9 26.30 -16.50 -39.57
CA LEU A 9 26.48 -17.18 -38.28
C LEU A 9 26.82 -16.20 -37.15
N VAL A 10 27.68 -15.21 -37.41
CA VAL A 10 28.01 -14.17 -36.42
C VAL A 10 26.82 -13.26 -36.14
N CYS A 11 26.05 -12.87 -37.18
CA CYS A 11 24.80 -12.13 -36.99
C CYS A 11 23.75 -12.94 -36.21
N TRP A 12 23.62 -14.25 -36.48
CA TRP A 12 22.68 -15.11 -35.75
C TRP A 12 23.08 -15.30 -34.29
N CYS A 13 24.38 -15.52 -34.00
CA CYS A 13 24.89 -15.56 -32.63
C CYS A 13 24.70 -14.24 -31.88
N ALA A 14 24.94 -13.09 -32.52
CA ALA A 14 24.76 -11.77 -31.90
C ALA A 14 23.28 -11.44 -31.61
N GLN A 15 22.36 -11.86 -32.48
CA GLN A 15 20.91 -11.72 -32.26
C GLN A 15 20.42 -12.63 -31.12
N ASN A 16 20.90 -13.88 -31.05
CA ASN A 16 20.57 -14.81 -29.96
C ASN A 16 21.07 -14.30 -28.60
N LEU A 17 22.29 -13.76 -28.53
CA LEU A 17 22.86 -13.22 -27.28
C LEU A 17 22.05 -12.03 -26.75
N SER A 18 21.59 -11.14 -27.64
CA SER A 18 20.75 -10.01 -27.21
C SER A 18 19.36 -10.37 -26.73
N ALA A 19 18.72 -11.38 -27.36
CA ALA A 19 17.44 -11.87 -26.91
C ALA A 19 17.58 -12.53 -25.52
N GLN A 20 18.69 -13.23 -25.28
CA GLN A 20 19.02 -13.81 -23.98
C GLN A 20 19.21 -12.75 -22.88
N THR A 21 19.91 -11.65 -23.16
CA THR A 21 20.11 -10.58 -22.15
C THR A 21 18.80 -9.88 -21.77
N LEU A 22 17.94 -9.57 -22.75
CA LEU A 22 16.63 -8.97 -22.44
C LEU A 22 15.74 -9.90 -21.62
N GLU A 23 15.76 -11.19 -21.92
CA GLU A 23 15.00 -12.19 -21.16
C GLU A 23 15.56 -12.36 -19.74
N SER A 24 16.89 -12.34 -19.58
CA SER A 24 17.57 -12.32 -18.27
C SER A 24 17.13 -11.13 -17.41
N ILE A 25 17.16 -9.91 -17.97
CA ILE A 25 16.71 -8.70 -17.28
C ILE A 25 15.25 -8.84 -16.83
N ARG A 26 14.36 -9.33 -17.72
CA ARG A 26 12.94 -9.56 -17.39
C ARG A 26 12.77 -10.61 -16.29
N GLN A 27 13.51 -11.70 -16.35
CA GLN A 27 13.43 -12.77 -15.36
C GLN A 27 13.92 -12.30 -13.98
N LYS A 28 15.04 -11.58 -13.91
CA LYS A 28 15.57 -11.01 -12.66
C LYS A 28 14.61 -10.01 -12.06
N TYR A 29 14.04 -9.14 -12.89
CA TYR A 29 13.02 -8.19 -12.47
C TYR A 29 11.78 -8.89 -11.91
N THR A 30 11.23 -9.85 -12.65
CA THR A 30 10.05 -10.63 -12.24
C THR A 30 10.31 -11.36 -10.92
N THR A 31 11.51 -11.92 -10.75
CA THR A 31 11.92 -12.59 -9.51
C THR A 31 11.94 -11.61 -8.34
N TYR A 32 12.60 -10.47 -8.51
CA TYR A 32 12.67 -9.45 -7.46
C TYR A 32 11.29 -8.89 -7.10
N ASP A 33 10.47 -8.49 -8.09
CA ASP A 33 9.12 -7.94 -7.84
C ASP A 33 8.20 -8.97 -7.17
N SER A 34 8.34 -10.27 -7.48
CA SER A 34 7.57 -11.33 -6.80
C SER A 34 7.88 -11.47 -5.31
N ILE A 35 9.10 -11.08 -4.88
CA ILE A 35 9.56 -11.15 -3.50
C ILE A 35 9.28 -9.83 -2.78
N ALA A 36 9.61 -8.71 -3.42
CA ALA A 36 9.53 -7.35 -2.88
C ALA A 36 8.25 -6.62 -3.31
N VAL A 37 7.11 -7.30 -3.29
CA VAL A 37 5.84 -6.74 -3.77
C VAL A 37 5.50 -5.45 -3.02
N GLN A 38 5.19 -4.38 -3.74
CA GLN A 38 4.87 -3.10 -3.12
C GLN A 38 3.45 -3.09 -2.55
N GLU A 39 3.31 -2.54 -1.35
CA GLU A 39 2.02 -2.15 -0.76
C GLU A 39 2.14 -0.71 -0.24
N ASN A 40 1.21 0.16 -0.65
CA ASN A 40 1.16 1.55 -0.22
C ASN A 40 -0.09 1.79 0.64
N VAL A 41 -0.01 2.78 1.52
CA VAL A 41 -1.12 3.21 2.37
C VAL A 41 -1.35 4.69 2.17
N TYR A 42 -2.58 5.10 1.88
CA TYR A 42 -3.01 6.50 1.94
C TYR A 42 -4.10 6.66 2.99
N VAL A 43 -4.06 7.73 3.77
CA VAL A 43 -5.08 8.01 4.78
C VAL A 43 -5.75 9.35 4.52
N GLN A 44 -7.08 9.30 4.41
CA GLN A 44 -7.92 10.48 4.41
C GLN A 44 -8.49 10.69 5.82
N THR A 45 -8.15 11.81 6.44
CA THR A 45 -8.82 12.29 7.66
C THR A 45 -10.01 13.18 7.31
N ASP A 46 -10.97 13.33 8.22
CA ASP A 46 -12.10 14.24 7.99
C ASP A 46 -11.65 15.71 7.94
N ARG A 47 -10.69 16.08 8.81
CA ARG A 47 -9.99 17.37 8.80
C ARG A 47 -8.55 17.23 9.29
N THR A 48 -7.83 18.34 9.37
CA THR A 48 -6.45 18.40 9.90
C THR A 48 -6.30 19.31 11.11
N LEU A 49 -7.34 20.02 11.50
CA LEU A 49 -7.39 20.87 12.68
C LEU A 49 -8.47 20.36 13.64
N TYR A 50 -8.09 20.14 14.89
CA TYR A 50 -8.96 19.59 15.93
C TYR A 50 -8.83 20.37 17.23
N GLU A 51 -9.87 20.30 18.05
CA GLU A 51 -9.83 20.73 19.45
C GLU A 51 -9.59 19.53 20.39
N PRO A 52 -9.08 19.75 21.62
CA PRO A 52 -9.13 18.73 22.65
C PRO A 52 -10.55 18.19 22.85
N ASP A 53 -10.67 16.91 23.18
CA ASP A 53 -11.96 16.17 23.26
C ASP A 53 -12.68 15.93 21.92
N GLU A 54 -12.06 16.21 20.77
CA GLU A 54 -12.61 15.81 19.47
C GLU A 54 -12.16 14.41 19.02
N GLU A 55 -12.82 13.90 17.98
CA GLU A 55 -12.50 12.63 17.33
C GLU A 55 -11.86 12.89 15.97
N ILE A 56 -10.73 12.24 15.72
CA ILE A 56 -10.03 12.25 14.44
C ILE A 56 -10.56 11.09 13.63
N TRP A 57 -11.47 11.33 12.69
CA TRP A 57 -12.05 10.28 11.85
C TRP A 57 -11.19 10.07 10.62
N PHE A 58 -10.96 8.81 10.22
CA PHE A 58 -10.16 8.54 9.04
C PHE A 58 -10.56 7.26 8.29
N THR A 59 -10.33 7.31 6.98
CA THR A 59 -10.38 6.16 6.07
C THR A 59 -8.99 5.87 5.54
N VAL A 60 -8.58 4.61 5.62
CA VAL A 60 -7.32 4.10 5.09
C VAL A 60 -7.59 3.39 3.76
N PHE A 61 -6.78 3.69 2.75
CA PHE A 61 -6.74 3.00 1.47
C PHE A 61 -5.42 2.25 1.36
N VAL A 62 -5.48 0.94 1.15
CA VAL A 62 -4.31 0.09 0.95
C VAL A 62 -4.26 -0.32 -0.51
N THR A 63 -3.17 0.01 -1.19
CA THR A 63 -3.00 -0.26 -2.62
C THR A 63 -1.78 -1.12 -2.90
N ASN A 64 -1.79 -1.82 -4.02
CA ASN A 64 -0.62 -2.49 -4.57
C ASN A 64 0.20 -1.52 -5.43
N ALA A 65 1.20 -2.08 -6.09
CA ALA A 65 2.06 -1.47 -7.09
C ALA A 65 1.32 -0.71 -8.21
N GLU A 66 0.21 -1.25 -8.73
CA GLU A 66 -0.64 -0.63 -9.76
C GLU A 66 -1.66 0.38 -9.20
N ASN A 67 -1.53 0.76 -7.92
CA ASN A 67 -2.51 1.57 -7.21
C ASN A 67 -3.92 0.94 -7.12
N ALA A 68 -4.05 -0.37 -7.36
CA ALA A 68 -5.28 -1.13 -7.16
C ALA A 68 -5.42 -1.56 -5.69
N PRO A 69 -6.65 -1.79 -5.17
CA PRO A 69 -6.85 -2.22 -3.78
C PRO A 69 -6.07 -3.51 -3.44
N SER A 70 -5.19 -3.45 -2.43
CA SER A 70 -4.43 -4.62 -1.97
C SER A 70 -5.15 -5.37 -0.84
N ILE A 71 -5.13 -6.70 -0.92
CA ILE A 71 -5.65 -7.62 0.10
C ILE A 71 -4.57 -8.48 0.76
N ARG A 72 -3.29 -8.19 0.47
CA ARG A 72 -2.14 -8.95 0.97
C ARG A 72 -2.07 -8.88 2.48
N SER A 73 -2.00 -7.68 3.05
CA SER A 73 -2.11 -7.52 4.50
C SER A 73 -3.56 -7.60 4.97
N LYS A 74 -3.85 -8.42 5.99
CA LYS A 74 -5.18 -8.47 6.63
C LYS A 74 -5.40 -7.40 7.70
N GLN A 75 -4.31 -6.88 8.26
CA GLN A 75 -4.31 -5.91 9.32
C GLN A 75 -3.61 -4.63 8.87
N ILE A 76 -4.16 -3.51 9.32
CA ILE A 76 -3.62 -2.16 9.18
C ILE A 76 -3.35 -1.67 10.60
N TYR A 77 -2.18 -1.13 10.84
CA TYR A 77 -1.82 -0.50 12.11
C TYR A 77 -1.86 1.01 11.94
N ALA A 78 -2.57 1.69 12.83
CA ALA A 78 -2.59 3.14 12.91
C ALA A 78 -2.09 3.56 14.30
N GLU A 79 -1.19 4.54 14.34
CA GLU A 79 -0.54 5.04 15.55
C GLU A 79 -0.69 6.57 15.58
N LEU A 80 -1.16 7.10 16.70
CA LEU A 80 -1.25 8.54 16.93
C LEU A 80 -0.14 8.99 17.87
N TYR A 81 0.70 9.91 17.40
CA TYR A 81 1.80 10.47 18.15
C TYR A 81 1.45 11.87 18.67
N SER A 82 1.84 12.16 19.92
CA SER A 82 1.79 13.50 20.50
C SER A 82 2.88 14.42 19.94
N PRO A 83 2.79 15.75 20.18
CA PRO A 83 3.78 16.71 19.69
C PRO A 83 5.22 16.50 20.19
N ASN A 84 5.40 15.77 21.29
CA ASN A 84 6.73 15.41 21.81
C ASN A 84 7.26 14.07 21.25
N GLY A 85 6.55 13.44 20.32
CA GLY A 85 6.95 12.18 19.67
C GLY A 85 6.59 10.90 20.43
N ALA A 86 5.82 10.96 21.51
CA ALA A 86 5.32 9.77 22.19
C ALA A 86 4.08 9.19 21.50
N ILE A 87 3.94 7.86 21.47
CA ILE A 87 2.71 7.21 21.00
C ILE A 87 1.63 7.39 22.06
N LEU A 88 0.52 8.04 21.68
CA LEU A 88 -0.65 8.25 22.53
C LEU A 88 -1.62 7.08 22.49
N ASP A 89 -1.85 6.53 21.30
CA ASP A 89 -2.79 5.44 21.08
C ASP A 89 -2.45 4.67 19.79
N LYS A 90 -2.90 3.41 19.72
CA LYS A 90 -2.67 2.50 18.59
C LYS A 90 -3.92 1.68 18.29
N LEU A 91 -4.28 1.61 17.01
CA LEU A 91 -5.39 0.81 16.50
C LEU A 91 -4.89 -0.29 15.57
N THR A 92 -5.55 -1.44 15.62
CA THR A 92 -5.43 -2.50 14.60
C THR A 92 -6.76 -2.58 13.86
N LEU A 93 -6.75 -2.20 12.59
CA LEU A 93 -7.93 -2.19 11.72
C LEU A 93 -7.88 -3.40 10.78
N ARG A 94 -9.05 -3.93 10.44
CA ARG A 94 -9.17 -4.95 9.39
C ARG A 94 -9.04 -4.30 8.01
N ASN A 95 -8.21 -4.87 7.14
CA ASN A 95 -8.18 -4.52 5.73
C ASN A 95 -9.37 -5.19 4.99
N GLY A 96 -10.45 -4.43 4.81
CA GLY A 96 -11.68 -4.84 4.16
C GLY A 96 -11.65 -4.68 2.64
N ARG A 97 -10.72 -5.36 1.94
CA ARG A 97 -10.49 -5.26 0.48
C ARG A 97 -9.85 -3.94 0.03
N GLY A 98 -8.70 -3.60 0.62
CA GLY A 98 -7.96 -2.37 0.36
C GLY A 98 -8.51 -1.14 1.08
N GLN A 99 -9.39 -1.32 2.07
CA GLN A 99 -9.96 -0.23 2.84
C GLN A 99 -10.06 -0.56 4.34
N GLY A 100 -9.67 0.39 5.19
CA GLY A 100 -9.90 0.37 6.64
C GLY A 100 -10.54 1.68 7.09
N ARG A 101 -11.24 1.67 8.23
CA ARG A 101 -11.84 2.89 8.81
C ARG A 101 -11.65 2.86 10.33
N GLY A 102 -11.39 4.02 10.91
CA GLY A 102 -11.18 4.15 12.34
C GLY A 102 -11.28 5.59 12.81
N TYR A 103 -11.14 5.78 14.12
CA TYR A 103 -11.02 7.10 14.70
C TYR A 103 -10.14 7.06 15.94
N PHE A 104 -9.45 8.15 16.24
CA PHE A 104 -8.80 8.38 17.53
C PHE A 104 -9.58 9.42 18.33
N LYS A 105 -9.74 9.20 19.64
CA LYS A 105 -10.35 10.17 20.54
C LYS A 105 -9.27 10.99 21.23
N LEU A 106 -9.25 12.30 21.02
CA LEU A 106 -8.39 13.20 21.78
C LEU A 106 -8.93 13.32 23.21
N LYS A 107 -8.04 13.32 24.20
CA LYS A 107 -8.42 13.57 25.59
C LYS A 107 -8.77 15.05 25.79
N LYS A 108 -9.58 15.37 26.80
CA LYS A 108 -9.89 16.76 27.18
C LYS A 108 -8.64 17.55 27.55
N GLU A 109 -7.64 16.88 28.09
CA GLU A 109 -6.36 17.43 28.51
C GLU A 109 -5.29 17.32 27.42
N ALA A 110 -5.67 17.03 26.16
CA ALA A 110 -4.74 16.96 25.05
C ALA A 110 -3.96 18.28 24.93
N VAL A 111 -2.63 18.16 24.89
CA VAL A 111 -1.75 19.32 24.73
C VAL A 111 -1.91 19.92 23.33
N GLY A 112 -1.82 21.24 23.21
CA GLY A 112 -1.80 21.87 21.90
C GLY A 112 -0.50 21.56 21.14
N GLY A 113 -0.58 21.46 19.82
CA GLY A 113 0.59 21.27 18.94
C GLY A 113 0.29 20.42 17.71
N ILE A 114 1.37 20.01 17.03
CA ILE A 114 1.31 19.15 15.85
C ILE A 114 1.42 17.69 16.29
N TYR A 115 0.35 16.94 16.10
CA TYR A 115 0.26 15.50 16.27
C TYR A 115 0.59 14.83 14.95
N LYS A 116 1.00 13.56 14.99
CA LYS A 116 1.33 12.79 13.79
C LYS A 116 0.55 11.49 13.77
N LEU A 117 -0.21 11.28 12.70
CA LEU A 117 -0.89 10.04 12.40
C LEU A 117 -0.01 9.21 11.48
N ARG A 118 0.45 8.05 11.96
CA ARG A 118 1.27 7.10 11.21
C ARG A 118 0.47 5.85 10.92
N VAL A 119 0.42 5.39 9.67
CA VAL A 119 -0.34 4.20 9.28
C VAL A 119 0.47 3.32 8.33
N TYR A 120 0.46 2.02 8.61
CA TYR A 120 1.19 1.01 7.85
C TYR A 120 0.48 -0.33 7.92
N THR A 121 0.87 -1.26 7.07
CA THR A 121 0.36 -2.63 7.10
C THR A 121 1.41 -3.61 7.61
N HIS A 122 0.98 -4.83 7.92
CA HIS A 122 1.91 -5.89 8.31
C HIS A 122 3.00 -6.14 7.26
N TRP A 123 2.65 -6.15 5.96
CA TRP A 123 3.61 -6.40 4.89
C TRP A 123 4.66 -5.29 4.74
N MET A 124 4.26 -4.02 4.92
CA MET A 124 5.16 -2.87 4.80
C MET A 124 6.31 -2.89 5.81
N GLN A 125 6.17 -3.61 6.92
CA GLN A 125 7.22 -3.75 7.94
C GLN A 125 8.49 -4.42 7.40
N ASN A 126 8.43 -5.14 6.27
CA ASN A 126 9.59 -5.72 5.61
C ASN A 126 10.52 -4.69 4.95
N PHE A 127 10.04 -3.46 4.70
CA PHE A 127 10.75 -2.47 3.88
C PHE A 127 11.13 -1.19 4.65
N GLY A 128 10.98 -1.23 5.97
CA GLY A 128 11.35 -0.14 6.88
C GLY A 128 10.30 0.99 6.99
N GLU A 129 10.45 1.80 8.04
CA GLU A 129 9.47 2.83 8.41
C GLU A 129 9.33 3.97 7.39
N SER A 130 10.32 4.16 6.51
CA SER A 130 10.24 5.16 5.43
C SER A 130 9.12 4.90 4.43
N THR A 131 8.56 3.68 4.41
CA THR A 131 7.41 3.33 3.57
C THR A 131 6.08 3.68 4.21
N TYR A 132 6.05 3.99 5.51
CA TYR A 132 4.81 4.21 6.24
C TYR A 132 4.18 5.55 5.86
N PHE A 133 2.85 5.59 5.85
CA PHE A 133 2.13 6.84 5.65
C PHE A 133 2.19 7.67 6.92
N GLU A 134 2.50 8.96 6.78
CA GLU A 134 2.42 9.93 7.87
C GLU A 134 1.59 11.14 7.47
N LYS A 135 0.78 11.65 8.39
CA LYS A 135 0.04 12.90 8.25
C LYS A 135 0.06 13.69 9.54
N ASP A 136 0.40 14.97 9.44
CA ASP A 136 0.44 15.90 10.55
C ASP A 136 -0.96 16.49 10.79
N LEU A 137 -1.34 16.60 12.07
CA LEU A 137 -2.64 17.05 12.55
C LEU A 137 -2.44 18.14 13.61
N THR A 138 -3.07 19.28 13.45
CA THR A 138 -2.99 20.38 14.41
C THR A 138 -4.07 20.22 15.47
N VAL A 139 -3.68 20.18 16.75
CA VAL A 139 -4.62 20.21 17.88
C VAL A 139 -4.44 21.50 18.64
N GLN A 140 -5.50 22.29 18.78
CA GLN A 140 -5.49 23.50 19.60
C GLN A 140 -6.92 23.91 19.97
N LYS A 141 -7.09 24.45 21.18
CA LYS A 141 -8.36 25.06 21.58
C LYS A 141 -8.51 26.38 20.82
N VAL A 142 -9.50 26.49 19.94
CA VAL A 142 -9.70 27.72 19.17
C VAL A 142 -10.42 28.72 20.07
N VAL A 143 -9.64 29.49 20.84
CA VAL A 143 -10.17 30.64 21.59
C VAL A 143 -10.08 31.86 20.68
N PHE A 144 -11.23 32.37 20.24
CA PHE A 144 -11.26 33.64 19.53
C PHE A 144 -10.79 34.76 20.48
N PRO A 145 -9.78 35.56 20.12
CA PRO A 145 -9.24 36.59 21.00
C PRO A 145 -10.28 37.69 21.27
N GLU A 146 -10.36 38.21 22.50
CA GLU A 146 -11.15 39.40 22.87
C GLU A 146 -10.46 40.68 22.39
N VAL A 147 -9.14 40.65 22.24
CA VAL A 147 -8.35 41.75 21.69
C VAL A 147 -7.81 41.37 20.31
N LEU A 148 -8.22 42.13 19.30
CA LEU A 148 -7.64 42.04 17.97
C LEU A 148 -6.25 42.69 17.98
N MET A 149 -5.23 41.85 18.17
CA MET A 149 -3.83 42.26 18.11
C MET A 149 -3.22 41.98 16.74
N GLN A 150 -2.46 42.94 16.24
CA GLN A 150 -1.67 42.84 15.02
C GLN A 150 -0.23 43.20 15.34
N LEU A 151 0.71 42.43 14.78
CA LEU A 151 2.15 42.64 14.93
C LEU A 151 2.81 42.43 13.56
N ASP A 152 3.10 43.53 12.88
CA ASP A 152 3.67 43.53 11.54
C ASP A 152 5.11 44.05 11.56
N PHE A 153 5.99 43.39 10.83
CA PHE A 153 7.36 43.84 10.65
C PHE A 153 7.46 44.89 9.55
N GLU A 154 8.28 45.92 9.75
CA GLU A 154 8.49 46.96 8.72
C GLU A 154 9.22 46.45 7.47
N ARG A 155 9.99 45.37 7.62
CA ARG A 155 10.78 44.78 6.54
C ARG A 155 10.39 43.32 6.35
N GLU A 156 10.43 42.90 5.10
CA GLU A 156 10.21 41.50 4.71
C GLU A 156 11.37 40.58 5.11
N ALA A 157 12.56 41.13 5.39
CA ALA A 157 13.72 40.38 5.87
C ALA A 157 14.72 41.24 6.67
N TYR A 158 15.32 40.64 7.70
CA TYR A 158 16.38 41.19 8.55
C TYR A 158 17.62 40.29 8.54
N GLY A 159 18.81 40.88 8.48
CA GLY A 159 20.08 40.18 8.53
C GLY A 159 20.82 40.37 9.86
N ALA A 160 22.02 39.81 9.95
CA ALA A 160 22.89 39.98 11.12
C ALA A 160 23.22 41.47 11.36
N GLY A 161 23.07 41.93 12.60
CA GLY A 161 23.29 43.32 12.99
C GLY A 161 22.14 44.29 12.65
N ASP A 162 21.06 43.83 12.02
CA ASP A 162 19.93 44.71 11.71
C ASP A 162 19.15 45.11 12.97
N LYS A 163 18.62 46.33 12.95
CA LYS A 163 17.58 46.76 13.90
C LYS A 163 16.22 46.27 13.39
N VAL A 164 15.58 45.42 14.17
CA VAL A 164 14.22 44.93 13.90
C VAL A 164 13.21 45.95 14.44
N ILE A 165 12.19 46.26 13.64
CA ILE A 165 11.11 47.17 14.00
C ILE A 165 9.79 46.47 13.69
N ALA A 166 8.90 46.42 14.69
CA ALA A 166 7.58 45.82 14.55
C ALA A 166 6.49 46.79 15.02
N ASN A 167 5.49 46.98 14.15
CA ASN A 167 4.29 47.76 14.39
C ASN A 167 3.27 46.89 15.12
N PHE A 168 3.01 47.21 16.39
CA PHE A 168 1.95 46.60 17.16
C PHE A 168 0.70 47.47 17.13
N LYS A 169 -0.46 46.82 17.09
CA LYS A 169 -1.76 47.46 17.14
C LYS A 169 -2.73 46.58 17.90
N ALA A 170 -3.48 47.17 18.83
CA ALA A 170 -4.50 46.49 19.62
C ALA A 170 -5.86 47.17 19.49
N ARG A 171 -6.90 46.38 19.23
CA ARG A 171 -8.29 46.84 19.10
C ARG A 171 -9.27 45.91 19.78
N THR A 172 -10.46 46.42 20.12
CA THR A 172 -11.59 45.58 20.52
C THR A 172 -12.16 44.82 19.32
N LYS A 173 -13.06 43.85 19.56
CA LYS A 173 -13.81 43.14 18.50
C LYS A 173 -14.69 44.06 17.67
N GLU A 174 -15.15 45.16 18.26
CA GLU A 174 -15.90 46.25 17.63
C GLU A 174 -15.00 47.22 16.85
N ASN A 175 -13.70 46.91 16.74
CA ASN A 175 -12.68 47.66 16.00
C ASN A 175 -12.33 49.02 16.62
N GLU A 176 -12.57 49.21 17.93
CA GLU A 176 -12.18 50.41 18.69
C GLU A 176 -10.71 50.33 19.13
N ALA A 177 -10.02 51.47 19.18
CA ALA A 177 -8.61 51.53 19.56
C ALA A 177 -8.42 51.36 21.08
N LEU A 178 -7.52 50.47 21.50
CA LEU A 178 -7.16 50.31 22.90
C LEU A 178 -6.00 51.27 23.25
N ALA A 179 -6.35 52.53 23.50
CA ALA A 179 -5.41 53.63 23.73
C ALA A 179 -4.80 53.64 25.14
N TYR A 180 -3.52 54.01 25.24
CA TYR A 180 -2.76 54.18 26.50
C TYR A 180 -2.77 52.94 27.40
N LYS A 181 -2.83 51.75 26.80
CA LYS A 181 -2.82 50.48 27.50
C LYS A 181 -1.41 49.92 27.59
N LYS A 182 -1.11 49.30 28.72
CA LYS A 182 0.22 48.71 28.97
C LYS A 182 0.40 47.42 28.19
N LEU A 183 1.61 47.27 27.64
CA LEU A 183 2.07 46.06 27.01
C LEU A 183 3.53 45.77 27.39
N THR A 184 3.87 44.49 27.48
CA THR A 184 5.25 44.03 27.69
C THR A 184 5.61 43.11 26.56
N TYR A 185 6.71 43.40 25.86
CA TYR A 185 7.23 42.48 24.85
C TYR A 185 8.58 41.88 25.28
N THR A 186 8.70 40.59 25.03
CA THR A 186 9.92 39.79 25.25
C THR A 186 10.42 39.32 23.90
N VAL A 187 11.69 39.56 23.62
CA VAL A 187 12.38 39.06 22.43
C VAL A 187 13.30 37.93 22.86
N GLN A 188 13.13 36.78 22.23
CA GLN A 188 14.01 35.62 22.38
C GLN A 188 14.73 35.33 21.07
N LEU A 189 15.95 34.81 21.17
CA LEU A 189 16.71 34.22 20.06
C LEU A 189 17.32 32.92 20.56
N ASP A 190 17.03 31.80 19.89
CA ASP A 190 17.42 30.44 20.30
C ASP A 190 17.00 30.07 21.74
N GLY A 191 15.86 30.60 22.19
CA GLY A 191 15.35 30.37 23.54
C GLY A 191 16.00 31.25 24.62
N GLU A 192 17.07 31.98 24.29
CA GLU A 192 17.66 32.98 25.18
C GLU A 192 16.94 34.32 25.05
N VAL A 193 16.67 34.99 26.17
CA VAL A 193 16.02 36.30 26.18
C VAL A 193 17.03 37.38 25.78
N LEU A 194 16.82 38.00 24.62
CA LEU A 194 17.60 39.16 24.15
C LEU A 194 17.17 40.45 24.85
N LEU A 195 15.86 40.64 25.03
CA LEU A 195 15.28 41.87 25.54
C LEU A 195 13.92 41.59 26.19
N THR A 196 13.59 42.32 27.25
CA THR A 196 12.22 42.49 27.74
C THR A 196 11.97 43.97 27.98
N LYS A 197 10.88 44.52 27.44
CA LYS A 197 10.54 45.93 27.59
C LYS A 197 9.04 46.12 27.78
N THR A 198 8.67 47.04 28.67
CA THR A 198 7.29 47.47 28.90
C THR A 198 7.07 48.86 28.32
N MET A 199 5.91 49.08 27.70
CA MET A 199 5.50 50.36 27.12
C MET A 199 3.97 50.48 27.09
N GLU A 200 3.46 51.59 26.56
CA GLU A 200 2.03 51.85 26.39
C GLU A 200 1.69 52.10 24.92
N THR A 201 0.45 51.78 24.54
CA THR A 201 -0.10 52.17 23.23
C THR A 201 -0.37 53.67 23.14
N ASP A 202 -0.35 54.21 21.93
CA ASP A 202 -0.74 55.60 21.64
C ASP A 202 -2.28 55.78 21.59
N GLU A 203 -2.74 56.98 21.25
CA GLU A 203 -4.17 57.32 21.11
C GLU A 203 -4.91 56.46 20.07
N ASN A 204 -4.19 55.84 19.14
CA ASN A 204 -4.72 54.99 18.08
C ASN A 204 -4.58 53.49 18.40
N GLY A 205 -4.17 53.15 19.62
CA GLY A 205 -3.96 51.77 20.07
C GLY A 205 -2.71 51.12 19.46
N LYS A 206 -1.72 51.90 19.04
CA LYS A 206 -0.50 51.41 18.38
C LYS A 206 0.74 51.54 19.26
N ALA A 207 1.74 50.71 19.02
CA ALA A 207 3.05 50.80 19.64
C ALA A 207 4.15 50.36 18.65
N LEU A 208 5.32 50.99 18.73
CA LEU A 208 6.48 50.66 17.91
C LEU A 208 7.52 49.88 18.72
N LEU A 209 7.67 48.59 18.44
CA LEU A 209 8.60 47.70 19.10
C LEU A 209 9.92 47.70 18.33
N SER A 210 11.05 47.64 19.02
CA SER A 210 12.35 47.50 18.35
C SER A 210 13.42 46.85 19.21
N TYR A 211 14.35 46.15 18.55
CA TYR A 211 15.53 45.53 19.15
C TYR A 211 16.62 45.35 18.08
N GLU A 212 17.86 45.13 18.51
CA GLU A 212 18.99 44.89 17.62
C GLU A 212 19.33 43.40 17.56
N LEU A 213 19.60 42.90 16.36
CA LEU A 213 20.10 41.55 16.16
C LEU A 213 21.61 41.48 16.41
N PRO A 214 22.12 40.36 16.94
CA PRO A 214 23.55 40.14 17.03
C PRO A 214 24.26 40.30 15.67
N LYS A 215 25.48 40.85 15.67
CA LYS A 215 26.31 41.02 14.46
C LYS A 215 26.71 39.69 13.80
N LYS A 216 26.60 38.59 14.54
CA LYS A 216 26.75 37.22 14.04
C LYS A 216 25.49 36.46 14.43
N LEU A 217 24.75 36.02 13.43
CA LEU A 217 23.57 35.18 13.63
C LEU A 217 23.94 33.73 13.33
N VAL A 218 23.59 32.83 14.25
CA VAL A 218 23.77 31.39 14.11
C VAL A 218 22.42 30.70 13.79
N SER A 219 21.31 31.41 14.02
CA SER A 219 19.94 30.94 13.87
C SER A 219 18.99 32.09 13.52
N ASN A 220 17.87 31.79 12.87
CA ASN A 220 16.76 32.74 12.74
C ASN A 220 15.69 32.59 13.82
N ASN A 221 15.84 31.62 14.74
CA ASN A 221 14.82 31.23 15.70
C ASN A 221 14.64 32.35 16.73
N ASN A 222 13.93 33.38 16.31
CA ASN A 222 13.55 34.48 17.13
C ASN A 222 12.06 34.37 17.46
N LEU A 223 11.68 34.96 18.57
CA LEU A 223 10.29 35.07 18.95
C LEU A 223 10.09 36.38 19.67
N ILE A 224 9.18 37.20 19.17
CA ILE A 224 8.68 38.38 19.86
C ILE A 224 7.34 37.99 20.44
N ASN A 225 7.28 37.88 21.76
CA ASN A 225 6.05 37.67 22.49
C ASN A 225 5.61 38.98 23.13
N VAL A 226 4.47 39.51 22.68
CA VAL A 226 3.84 40.70 23.24
C VAL A 226 2.71 40.26 24.15
N ARG A 227 2.79 40.62 25.43
CA ARG A 227 1.72 40.48 26.41
C ARG A 227 0.99 41.81 26.56
N PHE A 228 -0.32 41.76 26.44
CA PHE A 228 -1.21 42.91 26.49
C PHE A 228 -2.26 42.67 27.58
N GLU A 229 -2.43 43.64 28.49
CA GLU A 229 -3.34 43.49 29.64
C GLU A 229 -4.54 44.43 29.49
N GLU A 230 -5.75 43.85 29.44
CA GLU A 230 -7.02 44.59 29.34
C GLU A 230 -8.06 43.98 30.29
N ASN A 231 -8.66 44.80 31.17
CA ASN A 231 -9.71 44.38 32.11
C ASN A 231 -9.38 43.13 32.96
N GLY A 232 -8.11 42.95 33.33
CA GLY A 232 -7.63 41.80 34.11
C GLY A 232 -7.41 40.52 33.28
N LEU A 233 -7.63 40.57 31.97
CA LEU A 233 -7.25 39.52 31.02
C LEU A 233 -5.90 39.87 30.39
N THR A 234 -4.96 38.93 30.45
CA THR A 234 -3.70 39.04 29.71
C THR A 234 -3.84 38.25 28.42
N GLU A 235 -3.84 38.95 27.29
CA GLU A 235 -3.71 38.32 25.98
C GLU A 235 -2.26 38.42 25.49
N SER A 236 -1.89 37.55 24.56
CA SER A 236 -0.56 37.64 23.94
C SER A 236 -0.59 37.34 22.46
N ILE A 237 0.27 38.03 21.73
CA ILE A 237 0.57 37.73 20.33
C ILE A 237 2.06 37.42 20.22
N ALA A 238 2.37 36.33 19.53
CA ALA A 238 3.75 35.95 19.23
C ALA A 238 3.98 35.93 17.72
N ARG A 239 5.10 36.53 17.29
CA ARG A 239 5.57 36.47 15.90
C ARG A 239 7.09 36.37 15.87
N SER A 240 7.60 35.61 14.92
CA SER A 240 9.02 35.60 14.59
C SER A 240 9.31 36.69 13.55
N ALA A 241 10.32 37.51 13.79
CA ALA A 241 10.80 38.44 12.77
C ALA A 241 11.49 37.66 11.65
N PRO A 242 11.28 38.03 10.37
CA PRO A 242 11.83 37.30 9.24
C PRO A 242 13.35 37.51 9.15
N ILE A 243 14.13 36.71 9.86
CA ILE A 243 15.60 36.74 9.82
C ILE A 243 16.10 35.84 8.67
N VAL A 244 17.10 36.34 7.92
CA VAL A 244 17.84 35.58 6.91
C VAL A 244 19.32 35.44 7.31
N LEU A 245 19.86 34.23 7.22
CA LEU A 245 21.28 33.95 7.49
C LEU A 245 22.15 33.99 6.22
N ASN A 246 21.54 34.19 5.04
CA ASN A 246 22.21 34.17 3.73
C ASN A 246 23.05 32.91 3.49
N SER A 247 22.62 31.77 4.04
CA SER A 247 23.25 30.47 3.86
C SER A 247 22.33 29.58 3.05
N LEU A 248 22.84 28.96 1.99
CA LEU A 248 22.07 28.06 1.14
C LEU A 248 22.74 26.70 1.07
N ASP A 249 21.96 25.64 1.21
CA ASP A 249 22.32 24.32 0.73
C ASP A 249 21.88 24.21 -0.73
N VAL A 250 22.85 23.99 -1.63
CA VAL A 250 22.58 23.89 -3.06
C VAL A 250 23.12 22.56 -3.57
N GLN A 251 22.22 21.75 -4.12
CA GLN A 251 22.52 20.46 -4.71
C GLN A 251 22.40 20.56 -6.23
N LEU A 252 23.44 20.08 -6.93
CA LEU A 252 23.50 20.03 -8.39
C LEU A 252 23.40 18.56 -8.82
N LEU A 253 22.30 18.21 -9.47
CA LEU A 253 21.88 16.83 -9.73
C LEU A 253 21.78 16.61 -11.25
N PRO A 254 22.78 15.97 -11.88
CA PRO A 254 22.76 15.72 -13.32
C PRO A 254 21.63 14.74 -13.69
N GLU A 255 20.93 15.01 -14.80
CA GLU A 255 20.00 14.04 -15.37
C GLU A 255 20.74 12.72 -15.69
N GLY A 256 20.17 11.59 -15.28
CA GLY A 256 20.86 10.29 -15.41
C GLY A 256 21.96 10.04 -14.38
N GLY A 257 22.25 10.99 -13.48
CA GLY A 257 23.25 10.87 -12.41
C GLY A 257 24.68 11.25 -12.79
N THR A 258 24.98 11.44 -14.09
CA THR A 258 26.34 11.75 -14.57
C THR A 258 26.32 12.90 -15.57
N VAL A 259 27.32 13.79 -15.50
CA VAL A 259 27.53 14.83 -16.51
C VAL A 259 28.40 14.28 -17.64
N ILE A 260 27.91 14.22 -18.88
CA ILE A 260 28.62 13.62 -20.03
C ILE A 260 29.32 14.69 -20.89
N ALA A 261 30.61 14.52 -21.14
CA ALA A 261 31.40 15.46 -21.93
C ALA A 261 30.90 15.60 -23.38
N ASN A 262 30.99 16.82 -23.90
CA ASN A 262 30.63 17.22 -25.27
C ASN A 262 29.18 16.90 -25.68
N GLN A 263 28.32 16.55 -24.73
CA GLN A 263 26.89 16.32 -24.93
C GLN A 263 26.06 17.38 -24.21
N ARG A 264 24.80 17.54 -24.60
CA ARG A 264 23.87 18.43 -23.87
C ARG A 264 23.47 17.76 -22.55
N ASN A 265 23.71 18.43 -21.44
CA ASN A 265 23.37 17.93 -20.12
C ASN A 265 22.36 18.84 -19.46
N ARG A 266 21.32 18.26 -18.84
CA ARG A 266 20.45 18.95 -17.90
C ARG A 266 20.95 18.68 -16.49
N ILE A 267 21.09 19.75 -15.70
CA ILE A 267 21.43 19.65 -14.27
C ILE A 267 20.30 20.30 -13.49
N ALA A 268 19.63 19.48 -12.68
CA ALA A 268 18.66 19.94 -11.72
C ALA A 268 19.36 20.64 -10.56
N VAL A 269 18.72 21.67 -10.03
CA VAL A 269 19.20 22.44 -8.90
C VAL A 269 18.14 22.36 -7.82
N LYS A 270 18.53 21.92 -6.62
CA LYS A 270 17.70 21.98 -5.42
C LYS A 270 18.35 22.92 -4.43
N VAL A 271 17.61 23.93 -3.99
CA VAL A 271 18.07 24.95 -3.06
C VAL A 271 17.22 24.93 -1.81
N LEU A 272 17.88 24.69 -0.69
CA LEU A 272 17.30 24.81 0.63
C LEU A 272 18.00 25.94 1.38
N ASN A 273 17.24 26.68 2.16
CA ASN A 273 17.79 27.63 3.11
C ASN A 273 18.29 26.90 4.36
N GLU A 274 18.85 27.66 5.28
CA GLU A 274 19.36 27.18 6.56
C GLU A 274 18.34 26.43 7.45
N PHE A 275 17.03 26.50 7.16
CA PHE A 275 15.96 25.77 7.87
C PHE A 275 15.52 24.49 7.14
N GLY A 276 16.24 24.10 6.09
CA GLY A 276 15.82 23.00 5.22
C GLY A 276 14.56 23.31 4.42
N ARG A 277 14.15 24.58 4.32
CA ARG A 277 13.00 25.00 3.52
C ARG A 277 13.44 25.44 2.13
N PRO A 278 12.59 25.27 1.11
CA PRO A 278 12.79 25.86 -0.21
C PRO A 278 13.32 27.30 -0.22
N GLY A 279 14.39 27.58 -0.96
CA GLY A 279 14.96 28.92 -1.12
C GLY A 279 15.16 29.31 -2.59
N ASP A 280 14.84 30.55 -2.96
CA ASP A 280 15.04 31.02 -4.33
C ASP A 280 16.48 31.49 -4.61
N LEU A 281 16.95 31.18 -5.81
CA LEU A 281 18.32 31.46 -6.25
C LEU A 281 18.38 31.78 -7.74
N GLU A 282 19.10 32.84 -8.09
CA GLU A 282 19.59 33.09 -9.45
C GLU A 282 21.09 32.85 -9.46
N GLY A 283 21.59 32.15 -10.48
CA GLY A 283 22.99 31.75 -10.53
C GLY A 283 23.51 31.53 -11.94
N GLU A 284 24.83 31.58 -12.04
CA GLU A 284 25.58 31.41 -13.28
C GLU A 284 26.56 30.24 -13.13
N ILE A 285 26.68 29.45 -14.18
CA ILE A 285 27.68 28.41 -14.31
C ILE A 285 28.89 29.00 -15.01
N ILE A 286 30.01 29.04 -14.30
CA ILE A 286 31.27 29.59 -14.80
C ILE A 286 32.32 28.49 -14.97
N ASN A 287 33.18 28.65 -15.97
CA ASN A 287 34.34 27.80 -16.13
C ASN A 287 35.56 28.29 -15.31
N LYS A 288 36.68 27.57 -15.39
CA LYS A 288 37.93 27.93 -14.69
C LYS A 288 38.49 29.30 -15.11
N ALA A 289 38.20 29.77 -16.32
CA ALA A 289 38.59 31.09 -16.81
C ALA A 289 37.67 32.23 -16.33
N GLY A 290 36.57 31.91 -15.62
CA GLY A 290 35.57 32.87 -15.16
C GLY A 290 34.51 33.25 -16.20
N ASN A 291 34.52 32.60 -17.36
CA ASN A 291 33.52 32.81 -18.41
C ASN A 291 32.19 32.18 -18.02
N VAL A 292 31.08 32.90 -18.23
CA VAL A 292 29.73 32.40 -18.02
C VAL A 292 29.36 31.45 -19.16
N ILE A 293 28.95 30.23 -18.81
CA ILE A 293 28.59 29.16 -19.74
C ILE A 293 27.08 28.97 -19.81
N ALA A 294 26.40 29.12 -18.67
CA ALA A 294 24.94 29.06 -18.56
C ALA A 294 24.49 29.92 -17.38
N ALA A 295 23.21 30.30 -17.37
CA ALA A 295 22.56 30.98 -16.26
C ALA A 295 21.20 30.34 -15.99
N PHE A 296 20.73 30.42 -14.75
CA PHE A 296 19.42 29.91 -14.36
C PHE A 296 18.83 30.64 -13.17
N LYS A 297 17.55 30.34 -12.95
CA LYS A 297 16.77 30.74 -11.79
C LYS A 297 16.00 29.54 -11.27
N THR A 298 15.88 29.41 -9.96
CA THR A 298 14.93 28.47 -9.33
C THR A 298 13.52 28.75 -9.82
N PHE A 299 12.76 27.70 -10.11
CA PHE A 299 11.46 27.80 -10.73
C PHE A 299 10.31 27.68 -9.74
N HIS A 300 10.36 26.67 -8.86
CA HIS A 300 9.33 26.45 -7.87
C HIS A 300 9.94 25.80 -6.65
N GLN A 301 9.68 26.37 -5.47
CA GLN A 301 10.16 25.86 -4.19
C GLN A 301 11.65 25.51 -4.21
N GLY A 302 12.48 26.45 -4.67
CA GLY A 302 13.94 26.28 -4.71
C GLY A 302 14.44 25.21 -5.69
N MET A 303 13.56 24.61 -6.49
CA MET A 303 13.93 23.67 -7.54
C MET A 303 13.96 24.36 -8.90
N GLY A 304 14.95 24.03 -9.72
CA GLY A 304 15.07 24.46 -11.11
C GLY A 304 16.02 23.58 -11.88
N ALA A 305 16.40 24.00 -13.08
CA ALA A 305 17.43 23.32 -13.86
C ALA A 305 18.13 24.28 -14.82
N PHE A 306 19.31 23.90 -15.27
CA PHE A 306 20.00 24.51 -16.40
C PHE A 306 20.53 23.46 -17.35
N GLU A 307 20.81 23.88 -18.59
CA GLU A 307 21.41 23.04 -19.61
C GLU A 307 22.68 23.65 -20.16
N PHE A 308 23.68 22.80 -20.43
CA PHE A 308 24.94 23.22 -21.05
C PHE A 308 25.67 22.04 -21.70
N VAL A 309 26.71 22.33 -22.46
CA VAL A 309 27.58 21.34 -23.11
C VAL A 309 28.99 21.44 -22.49
N PRO A 310 29.35 20.57 -21.53
CA PRO A 310 30.66 20.58 -20.89
C PRO A 310 31.76 20.09 -21.83
N LYS A 311 32.97 20.65 -21.73
CA LYS A 311 34.14 20.17 -22.47
C LYS A 311 34.92 19.15 -21.67
N LYS A 312 35.59 18.22 -22.37
CA LYS A 312 36.51 17.24 -21.76
C LYS A 312 37.59 17.96 -20.92
N LYS A 313 37.85 17.45 -19.72
CA LYS A 313 38.88 17.96 -18.78
C LYS A 313 38.70 19.42 -18.30
N GLU A 314 37.54 20.02 -18.54
CA GLU A 314 37.18 21.31 -17.94
C GLU A 314 36.45 21.10 -16.61
N SER A 315 36.31 22.14 -15.80
CA SER A 315 35.56 22.11 -14.53
C SER A 315 34.70 23.36 -14.43
N TYR A 316 33.49 23.21 -13.90
CA TYR A 316 32.52 24.29 -13.78
C TYR A 316 32.06 24.47 -12.34
N LYS A 317 31.70 25.70 -12.00
CA LYS A 317 31.15 26.05 -10.68
C LYS A 317 29.91 26.91 -10.84
N LEU A 318 28.98 26.74 -9.92
CA LEU A 318 27.87 27.66 -9.68
C LEU A 318 28.36 28.87 -8.89
N ARG A 319 28.09 30.06 -9.42
CA ARG A 319 28.19 31.36 -8.74
C ARG A 319 26.80 31.95 -8.57
N VAL A 320 26.43 32.28 -7.34
CA VAL A 320 25.15 32.93 -7.04
C VAL A 320 25.19 34.40 -7.44
N THR A 321 24.15 34.85 -8.14
CA THR A 321 23.94 36.26 -8.51
C THR A 321 22.83 36.88 -7.66
N LYS A 322 21.82 36.10 -7.26
CA LYS A 322 20.83 36.48 -6.24
C LYS A 322 20.48 35.30 -5.33
N PRO A 323 20.28 35.54 -4.02
CA PRO A 323 20.37 36.83 -3.33
C PRO A 323 21.82 37.36 -3.23
N THR A 324 21.97 38.68 -3.12
CA THR A 324 23.30 39.32 -3.05
C THR A 324 23.96 39.02 -1.70
N GLY A 325 25.29 39.00 -1.66
CA GLY A 325 26.07 38.73 -0.44
C GLY A 325 26.47 37.27 -0.24
N ILE A 326 25.88 36.33 -0.98
CA ILE A 326 26.32 34.93 -1.00
C ILE A 326 27.57 34.80 -1.88
N ARG A 327 28.72 34.52 -1.24
CA ARG A 327 30.01 34.31 -1.94
C ARG A 327 30.38 32.84 -2.12
N GLN A 328 29.63 31.93 -1.50
CA GLN A 328 29.83 30.50 -1.65
C GLN A 328 29.68 30.09 -3.12
N THR A 329 30.44 29.07 -3.53
CA THR A 329 30.34 28.47 -4.86
C THR A 329 30.20 26.97 -4.72
N TRP A 330 29.52 26.34 -5.66
CA TRP A 330 29.28 24.89 -5.67
C TRP A 330 29.88 24.31 -6.93
N ASN A 331 30.65 23.22 -6.80
CA ASN A 331 31.22 22.57 -7.96
C ASN A 331 30.13 21.80 -8.70
N VAL A 332 30.08 21.94 -10.02
CA VAL A 332 29.31 21.01 -10.85
C VAL A 332 29.92 19.60 -10.71
N PRO A 333 29.11 18.53 -10.66
CA PRO A 333 29.63 17.17 -10.57
C PRO A 333 30.64 16.84 -11.66
N ALA A 334 31.49 15.84 -11.39
CA ALA A 334 32.57 15.45 -12.29
C ALA A 334 32.03 15.08 -13.69
N ILE A 335 32.75 15.54 -14.71
CA ILE A 335 32.41 15.24 -16.11
C ILE A 335 33.02 13.90 -16.49
N ASP A 336 32.17 13.01 -16.98
CA ASP A 336 32.53 11.70 -17.47
C ASP A 336 32.63 11.70 -19.00
N VAL A 337 33.58 10.91 -19.53
CA VAL A 337 33.85 10.77 -20.96
C VAL A 337 33.60 9.36 -21.49
N ASP A 338 33.42 8.38 -20.58
CA ASP A 338 33.42 6.95 -20.88
C ASP A 338 32.14 6.25 -20.36
N LYS A 339 31.18 6.98 -19.78
CA LYS A 339 29.88 6.43 -19.34
C LYS A 339 28.76 6.63 -20.34
N LEU A 340 27.78 5.72 -20.29
CA LEU A 340 26.47 5.96 -20.91
C LEU A 340 25.71 7.05 -20.14
N GLY A 341 24.85 7.78 -20.84
CA GLY A 341 24.01 8.81 -20.23
C GLY A 341 22.64 8.90 -20.88
N ILE A 342 21.76 9.70 -20.30
CA ILE A 342 20.41 9.94 -20.81
C ILE A 342 20.07 11.43 -20.77
N TYR A 343 19.32 11.89 -21.76
CA TYR A 343 18.78 13.24 -21.81
C TYR A 343 17.35 13.20 -22.37
N VAL A 344 16.36 13.56 -21.55
CA VAL A 344 14.96 13.63 -22.01
C VAL A 344 14.78 14.86 -22.89
N LYS A 345 14.58 14.58 -24.18
CA LYS A 345 14.53 15.60 -25.24
C LYS A 345 13.15 16.23 -25.35
N GLU A 346 12.12 15.40 -25.38
CA GLU A 346 10.74 15.83 -25.56
C GLU A 346 9.76 14.83 -24.97
N GLN A 347 8.70 15.36 -24.36
CA GLN A 347 7.54 14.61 -23.92
C GLN A 347 6.30 15.28 -24.48
N THR A 348 5.54 14.54 -25.28
CA THR A 348 4.21 14.94 -25.75
C THR A 348 3.15 14.23 -24.91
N GLU A 349 1.87 14.40 -25.26
CA GLU A 349 0.77 13.71 -24.58
C GLU A 349 0.89 12.18 -24.68
N ASN A 350 1.36 11.66 -25.82
CA ASN A 350 1.33 10.23 -26.15
C ASN A 350 2.71 9.66 -26.53
N SER A 351 3.80 10.42 -26.39
CA SER A 351 5.14 9.92 -26.73
C SER A 351 6.23 10.50 -25.85
N LEU A 352 7.23 9.68 -25.58
CA LEU A 352 8.46 10.10 -24.91
C LEU A 352 9.66 9.90 -25.83
N SER A 353 10.49 10.95 -25.96
CA SER A 353 11.73 10.95 -26.74
C SER A 353 12.92 11.38 -25.89
N PHE A 354 14.00 10.61 -25.93
CA PHE A 354 15.24 10.90 -25.20
C PHE A 354 16.46 10.44 -25.99
N ASP A 355 17.58 11.10 -25.75
CA ASP A 355 18.87 10.71 -26.29
C ASP A 355 19.58 9.79 -25.29
N VAL A 356 20.09 8.67 -25.79
CA VAL A 356 21.03 7.80 -25.08
C VAL A 356 22.44 8.16 -25.54
N TYR A 357 23.25 8.68 -24.62
CA TYR A 357 24.64 9.01 -24.90
C TYR A 357 25.51 7.77 -24.76
N SER A 358 26.36 7.52 -25.76
CA SER A 358 27.34 6.45 -25.72
C SER A 358 28.75 6.93 -26.08
N PRO A 359 29.80 6.52 -25.32
CA PRO A 359 31.18 6.89 -25.60
C PRO A 359 31.77 6.17 -26.82
N SER A 360 31.16 5.06 -27.26
CA SER A 360 31.62 4.26 -28.38
C SER A 360 30.47 3.47 -29.00
N LYS A 361 30.74 2.75 -30.10
CA LYS A 361 29.76 1.82 -30.67
C LYS A 361 29.61 0.59 -29.78
N GLN A 362 28.43 0.42 -29.18
CA GLN A 362 28.13 -0.72 -28.30
C GLN A 362 26.63 -1.03 -28.23
N ALA A 363 26.31 -2.24 -27.77
CA ALA A 363 24.94 -2.60 -27.44
C ALA A 363 24.51 -1.94 -26.12
N VAL A 364 23.34 -1.30 -26.14
CA VAL A 364 22.74 -0.65 -24.97
C VAL A 364 21.31 -1.14 -24.83
N PHE A 365 20.86 -1.35 -23.60
CA PHE A 365 19.53 -1.79 -23.26
C PHE A 365 18.80 -0.65 -22.54
N VAL A 366 17.63 -0.34 -23.05
CA VAL A 366 16.72 0.66 -22.49
C VAL A 366 15.56 -0.11 -21.87
N VAL A 367 15.33 0.13 -20.58
CA VAL A 367 14.20 -0.43 -19.84
C VAL A 367 13.35 0.72 -19.33
N ALA A 368 12.04 0.64 -19.52
CA ALA A 368 11.09 1.50 -18.83
C ALA A 368 10.20 0.65 -17.95
N GLN A 369 10.02 1.09 -16.71
CA GLN A 369 9.11 0.47 -15.75
C GLN A 369 8.13 1.48 -15.19
N GLN A 370 6.93 1.02 -14.86
CA GLN A 370 5.92 1.82 -14.18
C GLN A 370 5.08 0.89 -13.34
N GLN A 371 4.80 1.29 -12.08
CA GLN A 371 3.86 0.58 -11.23
C GLN A 371 4.15 -0.93 -11.05
N GLY A 372 5.40 -1.38 -11.22
CA GLY A 372 5.80 -2.78 -11.04
C GLY A 372 5.90 -3.59 -12.32
N ASP A 373 5.54 -3.00 -13.45
CA ASP A 373 5.60 -3.66 -14.74
C ASP A 373 6.73 -3.09 -15.61
N LEU A 374 7.40 -3.98 -16.34
CA LEU A 374 8.29 -3.60 -17.44
C LEU A 374 7.45 -3.30 -18.69
N ILE A 375 7.06 -2.04 -18.84
CA ILE A 375 6.21 -1.56 -19.93
C ILE A 375 6.97 -1.39 -21.25
N TYR A 376 8.30 -1.26 -21.20
CA TYR A 376 9.12 -1.13 -22.41
C TYR A 376 10.52 -1.71 -22.20
N THR A 377 10.99 -2.49 -23.17
CA THR A 377 12.37 -2.98 -23.21
C THR A 377 12.88 -2.94 -24.64
N LYS A 378 14.02 -2.29 -24.89
CA LYS A 378 14.60 -2.21 -26.23
C LYS A 378 16.11 -2.31 -26.16
N LYS A 379 16.68 -3.17 -27.01
CA LYS A 379 18.10 -3.12 -27.36
C LYS A 379 18.33 -2.12 -28.49
N ILE A 380 19.36 -1.31 -28.36
CA ILE A 380 19.87 -0.45 -29.43
C ILE A 380 21.36 -0.74 -29.67
N GLU A 381 21.77 -0.67 -30.94
CA GLU A 381 23.19 -0.66 -31.31
C GLU A 381 23.66 0.80 -31.35
N ALA A 382 23.98 1.34 -30.18
CA ALA A 382 24.33 2.75 -30.01
C ALA A 382 25.61 3.08 -30.78
N GLN A 383 25.62 4.22 -31.48
CA GLN A 383 26.81 4.84 -32.04
C GLN A 383 27.45 5.78 -31.01
N GLU A 384 28.70 6.17 -31.23
CA GLU A 384 29.34 7.23 -30.44
C GLU A 384 28.51 8.52 -30.54
N GLY A 385 28.24 9.13 -29.38
CA GLY A 385 27.43 10.34 -29.26
C GLY A 385 25.97 10.07 -28.90
N ALA A 386 25.06 10.91 -29.40
CA ALA A 386 23.64 10.89 -29.08
C ALA A 386 22.85 9.93 -29.99
N ASN A 387 22.08 9.04 -29.37
CA ASN A 387 21.23 8.07 -30.04
C ASN A 387 19.78 8.28 -29.62
N LEU A 388 18.94 8.78 -30.54
CA LEU A 388 17.53 9.07 -30.26
C LEU A 388 16.73 7.78 -30.08
N VAL A 389 15.99 7.70 -28.97
CA VAL A 389 15.01 6.66 -28.68
C VAL A 389 13.65 7.32 -28.46
N THR A 390 12.63 6.79 -29.13
CA THR A 390 11.24 7.24 -28.99
C THR A 390 10.32 6.03 -28.81
N PHE A 391 9.34 6.16 -27.92
CA PHE A 391 8.25 5.19 -27.79
C PHE A 391 6.92 5.87 -27.46
N SER A 392 5.81 5.19 -27.77
CA SER A 392 4.46 5.64 -27.43
C SER A 392 4.18 5.41 -25.94
N THR A 393 3.60 6.40 -25.28
CA THR A 393 3.09 6.32 -23.91
C THR A 393 1.57 6.18 -23.88
N GLU A 394 0.92 6.03 -25.04
CA GLU A 394 -0.55 5.99 -25.15
C GLU A 394 -1.16 4.85 -24.33
N ASP A 395 -0.53 3.68 -24.25
CA ASP A 395 -1.08 2.55 -23.49
C ASP A 395 -0.69 2.59 -22.00
N PHE A 396 0.08 3.57 -21.56
CA PHE A 396 0.63 3.59 -20.20
C PHE A 396 -0.40 4.12 -19.19
N PRO A 397 -0.40 3.65 -17.94
CA PRO A 397 -1.21 4.26 -16.90
C PRO A 397 -0.72 5.69 -16.57
N MET A 398 -1.53 6.47 -15.85
CA MET A 398 -1.08 7.73 -15.26
C MET A 398 -0.03 7.45 -14.17
N GLY A 399 1.09 8.16 -14.18
CA GLY A 399 2.08 8.05 -13.12
C GLY A 399 3.54 8.21 -13.58
N ILE A 400 4.44 7.81 -12.71
CA ILE A 400 5.89 7.89 -12.93
C ILE A 400 6.39 6.66 -13.71
N VAL A 401 7.05 6.92 -14.83
CA VAL A 401 7.85 5.95 -15.59
C VAL A 401 9.32 6.13 -15.20
N GLN A 402 9.98 5.05 -14.82
CA GLN A 402 11.43 5.04 -14.61
C GLN A 402 12.12 4.45 -15.84
N LEU A 403 12.93 5.27 -16.50
CA LEU A 403 13.85 4.86 -17.55
C LEU A 403 15.17 4.42 -16.93
N THR A 404 15.71 3.30 -17.38
CA THR A 404 17.00 2.76 -16.97
C THR A 404 17.81 2.37 -18.21
N ILE A 405 19.07 2.80 -18.24
CA ILE A 405 20.04 2.51 -19.30
C ILE A 405 21.04 1.49 -18.78
N LEU A 406 21.14 0.34 -19.45
CA LEU A 406 22.08 -0.74 -19.12
C LEU A 406 23.02 -1.05 -20.28
N ASP A 407 24.23 -1.49 -19.97
CA ASP A 407 25.16 -2.03 -20.96
C ASP A 407 24.94 -3.52 -21.23
N ALA A 408 25.79 -4.13 -22.06
CA ALA A 408 25.74 -5.55 -22.39
C ALA A 408 26.15 -6.50 -21.24
N GLN A 409 26.69 -5.96 -20.15
CA GLN A 409 27.00 -6.67 -18.91
C GLN A 409 25.89 -6.48 -17.86
N GLU A 410 24.72 -5.96 -18.28
CA GLU A 410 23.58 -5.62 -17.43
C GLU A 410 23.93 -4.60 -16.34
N GLN A 411 25.01 -3.81 -16.47
CA GLN A 411 25.32 -2.75 -15.50
C GLN A 411 24.48 -1.51 -15.76
N VAL A 412 23.95 -0.90 -14.70
CA VAL A 412 23.14 0.31 -14.79
C VAL A 412 24.04 1.54 -14.86
N HIS A 413 23.83 2.36 -15.88
CA HIS A 413 24.64 3.57 -16.10
C HIS A 413 23.88 4.87 -15.86
N ALA A 414 22.57 4.89 -16.15
CA ALA A 414 21.76 6.08 -16.01
C ALA A 414 20.30 5.74 -15.72
N GLU A 415 19.65 6.59 -14.92
CA GLU A 415 18.23 6.48 -14.59
C GLU A 415 17.51 7.83 -14.66
N ARG A 416 16.25 7.81 -15.09
CA ARG A 416 15.43 9.02 -15.23
C ARG A 416 13.95 8.72 -15.00
N LEU A 417 13.37 9.36 -13.99
CA LEU A 417 11.92 9.34 -13.73
C LEU A 417 11.21 10.37 -14.59
N VAL A 418 10.09 10.04 -15.24
CA VAL A 418 9.23 11.01 -15.96
C VAL A 418 7.76 10.75 -15.61
N PHE A 419 6.94 11.79 -15.50
CA PHE A 419 5.51 11.63 -15.23
C PHE A 419 4.73 11.61 -16.55
N VAL A 420 3.97 10.56 -16.83
CA VAL A 420 3.19 10.43 -18.08
C VAL A 420 1.68 10.41 -17.81
N ASN A 421 0.90 10.74 -18.84
CA ASN A 421 -0.55 10.60 -18.89
C ASN A 421 -1.33 11.32 -17.78
N ALA A 422 -0.90 12.52 -17.39
CA ALA A 422 -1.56 13.35 -16.38
C ALA A 422 -3.03 13.70 -16.69
N GLN A 423 -3.42 13.60 -17.95
CA GLN A 423 -4.79 13.79 -18.43
C GLN A 423 -5.74 12.64 -18.07
N ARG A 424 -5.23 11.44 -17.74
CA ARG A 424 -6.01 10.22 -17.42
C ARG A 424 -6.57 10.18 -16.00
N LYS A 425 -6.97 11.35 -15.48
CA LYS A 425 -7.53 11.47 -14.14
C LYS A 425 -9.04 11.23 -14.15
N LEU A 426 -9.55 10.73 -13.02
CA LEU A 426 -10.99 10.67 -12.77
C LEU A 426 -11.63 12.05 -12.81
N ARG A 427 -12.79 12.14 -13.43
CA ARG A 427 -13.68 13.31 -13.44
C ARG A 427 -14.77 13.09 -12.40
N VAL A 428 -14.63 13.75 -11.26
CA VAL A 428 -15.60 13.70 -10.17
C VAL A 428 -16.45 14.97 -10.22
N LYS A 429 -17.76 14.81 -10.39
CA LYS A 429 -18.74 15.90 -10.34
C LYS A 429 -19.69 15.64 -9.19
N ILE A 430 -19.79 16.61 -8.28
CA ILE A 430 -20.73 16.59 -7.16
C ILE A 430 -21.76 17.68 -7.40
N THR A 431 -23.04 17.33 -7.36
CA THR A 431 -24.13 18.29 -7.46
C THR A 431 -25.09 18.14 -6.30
N THR A 432 -25.59 19.28 -5.82
CA THR A 432 -26.57 19.38 -4.76
C THR A 432 -27.94 19.74 -5.34
N ASN A 433 -29.02 19.37 -4.66
CA ASN A 433 -30.37 19.72 -5.10
C ASN A 433 -30.74 21.20 -4.90
N LYS A 434 -29.97 21.95 -4.11
CA LYS A 434 -30.09 23.40 -3.88
C LYS A 434 -28.72 24.05 -3.69
N GLU A 435 -28.65 25.37 -3.90
CA GLU A 435 -27.46 26.19 -3.63
C GLU A 435 -27.34 26.61 -2.16
N ARG A 436 -28.47 26.78 -1.46
CA ARG A 436 -28.51 27.22 -0.06
C ARG A 436 -29.51 26.38 0.74
N TYR A 437 -29.16 26.12 1.98
CA TYR A 437 -29.93 25.28 2.92
C TYR A 437 -30.14 26.02 4.23
N LEU A 438 -31.28 25.77 4.88
CA LEU A 438 -31.49 26.14 6.27
C LEU A 438 -30.74 25.17 7.21
N PRO A 439 -30.43 25.58 8.45
CA PRO A 439 -29.86 24.67 9.44
C PRO A 439 -30.71 23.39 9.59
N ARG A 440 -30.06 22.23 9.49
CA ARG A 440 -30.66 20.87 9.55
C ARG A 440 -31.57 20.49 8.39
N GLU A 441 -31.60 21.27 7.31
CA GLU A 441 -32.31 20.87 6.10
C GLU A 441 -31.64 19.66 5.43
N LYS A 442 -32.44 18.73 4.88
CA LYS A 442 -31.94 17.55 4.18
C LYS A 442 -31.26 17.96 2.87
N VAL A 443 -30.00 17.54 2.71
CA VAL A 443 -29.21 17.69 1.47
C VAL A 443 -29.28 16.40 0.67
N ALA A 444 -29.64 16.48 -0.62
CA ALA A 444 -29.48 15.38 -1.57
C ALA A 444 -28.27 15.67 -2.47
N LEU A 445 -27.36 14.71 -2.55
CA LEU A 445 -26.11 14.78 -3.31
C LEU A 445 -26.12 13.74 -4.41
N ASP A 446 -25.83 14.19 -5.64
CA ASP A 446 -25.53 13.32 -6.77
C ASP A 446 -24.02 13.38 -7.03
N ILE A 447 -23.39 12.20 -7.07
CA ILE A 447 -21.94 12.05 -7.30
C ILE A 447 -21.76 11.26 -8.58
N LEU A 448 -21.27 11.93 -9.62
CA LEU A 448 -20.91 11.31 -10.90
C LEU A 448 -19.39 11.19 -10.99
N VAL A 449 -18.90 9.97 -11.18
CA VAL A 449 -17.47 9.67 -11.31
C VAL A 449 -17.25 8.98 -12.65
N GLN A 450 -16.43 9.60 -13.49
CA GLN A 450 -16.11 9.11 -14.83
C GLN A 450 -14.60 9.01 -15.03
N ASP A 451 -14.17 8.10 -15.89
CA ASP A 451 -12.81 8.06 -16.40
C ASP A 451 -12.57 9.15 -17.47
N GLU A 452 -11.38 9.17 -18.06
CA GLU A 452 -11.00 10.10 -19.11
C GLU A 452 -11.83 9.95 -20.40
N THR A 453 -12.41 8.77 -20.63
CA THR A 453 -13.28 8.47 -21.77
C THR A 453 -14.74 8.85 -21.54
N GLY A 454 -15.09 9.22 -20.29
CA GLY A 454 -16.46 9.54 -19.88
C GLY A 454 -17.27 8.33 -19.44
N GLN A 455 -16.67 7.16 -19.28
CA GLN A 455 -17.36 5.98 -18.75
C GLN A 455 -17.41 6.06 -17.23
N GLY A 456 -18.55 5.64 -16.66
CA GLY A 456 -18.75 5.65 -15.21
C GLY A 456 -17.82 4.64 -14.52
N VAL A 457 -17.19 5.06 -13.42
CA VAL A 457 -16.27 4.22 -12.65
C VAL A 457 -16.94 3.72 -11.38
N GLN A 458 -16.81 2.42 -11.12
CA GLN A 458 -17.21 1.83 -9.84
C GLN A 458 -16.01 1.82 -8.88
N GLY A 459 -16.22 2.27 -7.65
CA GLY A 459 -15.15 2.32 -6.65
C GLY A 459 -15.65 2.51 -5.23
N ASN A 460 -14.70 2.53 -4.29
CA ASN A 460 -14.95 2.88 -2.91
C ASN A 460 -14.72 4.39 -2.72
N PHE A 461 -15.70 5.08 -2.14
CA PHE A 461 -15.64 6.51 -1.91
C PHE A 461 -15.59 6.82 -0.41
N SER A 462 -14.90 7.90 -0.06
CA SER A 462 -14.84 8.46 1.28
C SER A 462 -15.16 9.95 1.17
N MET A 463 -16.02 10.44 2.06
CA MET A 463 -16.51 11.81 2.06
C MET A 463 -16.52 12.36 3.48
N ALA A 464 -16.03 13.57 3.64
CA ALA A 464 -16.11 14.35 4.86
C ALA A 464 -16.78 15.70 4.55
N VAL A 465 -17.55 16.21 5.49
CA VAL A 465 -18.20 17.52 5.38
C VAL A 465 -17.69 18.37 6.54
N VAL A 466 -16.99 19.45 6.23
CA VAL A 466 -16.30 20.30 7.21
C VAL A 466 -16.72 21.75 7.04
N ASP A 467 -16.60 22.53 8.11
CA ASP A 467 -16.80 23.98 8.04
C ASP A 467 -15.65 24.62 7.25
N ASP A 468 -16.00 25.38 6.22
CA ASP A 468 -15.04 26.03 5.31
C ASP A 468 -14.06 26.97 6.04
N LYS A 469 -14.50 27.63 7.13
CA LYS A 469 -13.63 28.50 7.92
C LYS A 469 -12.58 27.71 8.68
N GLN A 470 -12.96 26.58 9.29
CA GLN A 470 -12.02 25.70 9.97
C GLN A 470 -11.05 25.06 8.98
N HIS A 471 -11.54 24.67 7.80
CA HIS A 471 -10.71 24.11 6.74
C HIS A 471 -9.69 25.13 6.20
N THR A 472 -10.14 26.34 5.89
CA THR A 472 -9.26 27.43 5.41
C THR A 472 -8.23 27.81 6.48
N PHE A 473 -8.63 27.84 7.75
CA PHE A 473 -7.72 28.16 8.86
C PHE A 473 -6.64 27.09 9.06
N ALA A 474 -6.91 25.83 8.71
CA ALA A 474 -5.96 24.73 8.83
C ALA A 474 -4.81 24.80 7.81
N ASP A 475 -4.98 25.50 6.68
CA ASP A 475 -4.00 25.63 5.58
C ASP A 475 -3.29 24.30 5.24
N ASP A 476 -4.08 23.22 5.04
CA ASP A 476 -3.52 21.87 4.79
C ASP A 476 -2.83 21.80 3.44
N LYS A 477 -1.50 21.81 3.49
CA LYS A 477 -0.61 21.74 2.34
C LYS A 477 -0.02 20.35 2.10
N GLN A 478 -0.49 19.34 2.82
CA GLN A 478 0.03 17.99 2.73
C GLN A 478 -0.49 17.26 1.48
N ASP A 479 -0.10 16.00 1.36
CA ASP A 479 -0.53 15.12 0.29
C ASP A 479 -2.04 14.87 0.28
N ASN A 480 -2.62 14.93 -0.93
CA ASN A 480 -3.90 14.31 -1.23
C ASN A 480 -3.69 12.92 -1.86
N ILE A 481 -4.78 12.20 -2.13
CA ILE A 481 -4.71 10.83 -2.65
C ILE A 481 -3.94 10.73 -3.97
N LEU A 482 -4.07 11.73 -4.85
CA LEU A 482 -3.38 11.74 -6.14
C LEU A 482 -1.90 12.03 -5.95
N SER A 483 -1.56 13.08 -5.20
CA SER A 483 -0.17 13.47 -5.01
C SER A 483 0.62 12.41 -4.25
N TYR A 484 -0.02 11.71 -3.30
CA TYR A 484 0.62 10.62 -2.58
C TYR A 484 0.84 9.38 -3.45
N LEU A 485 -0.24 8.81 -4.02
CA LEU A 485 -0.17 7.52 -4.73
C LEU A 485 0.54 7.60 -6.08
N LEU A 486 0.54 8.78 -6.72
CA LEU A 486 1.16 8.95 -8.04
C LEU A 486 2.55 9.58 -7.98
N MET A 487 2.97 10.11 -6.83
CA MET A 487 4.26 10.79 -6.68
C MET A 487 4.93 10.55 -5.32
N SER A 488 4.41 11.09 -4.22
CA SER A 488 5.17 11.15 -2.96
C SER A 488 5.54 9.77 -2.40
N SER A 489 4.69 8.75 -2.57
CA SER A 489 4.98 7.36 -2.19
C SER A 489 6.10 6.70 -3.00
N ALA A 490 6.50 7.30 -4.12
CA ALA A 490 7.57 6.83 -5.00
C ALA A 490 8.86 7.68 -4.90
N LEU A 491 8.92 8.69 -4.03
CA LEU A 491 10.04 9.63 -3.93
C LEU A 491 10.63 9.70 -2.50
N LYS A 492 11.87 10.22 -2.37
CA LYS A 492 12.58 10.28 -1.07
C LYS A 492 12.43 11.65 -0.48
N GLY A 493 12.19 11.67 0.83
CA GLY A 493 12.09 12.89 1.59
C GLY A 493 10.79 13.64 1.28
N SER A 494 10.61 14.75 1.97
CA SER A 494 9.37 15.52 1.86
C SER A 494 9.35 16.35 0.59
N VAL A 495 8.31 16.16 -0.23
CA VAL A 495 7.94 17.09 -1.29
C VAL A 495 7.11 18.20 -0.65
N TYR A 496 7.41 19.46 -0.95
CA TYR A 496 6.74 20.61 -0.35
C TYR A 496 5.48 20.97 -1.18
N GLU A 497 4.36 21.23 -0.50
CA GLU A 497 3.01 21.43 -1.09
C GLU A 497 2.65 20.45 -2.23
N PRO A 498 2.72 19.13 -2.04
CA PRO A 498 2.62 18.14 -3.13
C PRO A 498 1.28 18.16 -3.88
N SER A 499 0.20 18.65 -3.26
CA SER A 499 -1.08 18.87 -3.94
C SER A 499 -0.99 19.87 -5.10
N PHE A 500 -0.02 20.80 -5.10
CA PHE A 500 0.21 21.79 -6.16
C PHE A 500 0.40 21.15 -7.54
N TYR A 501 1.15 20.05 -7.61
CA TYR A 501 1.58 19.41 -8.86
C TYR A 501 0.44 18.70 -9.61
N PHE A 502 -0.69 18.45 -8.94
CA PHE A 502 -1.85 17.75 -9.49
C PHE A 502 -3.08 18.65 -9.64
N ASN A 503 -2.95 19.95 -9.35
CA ASN A 503 -4.03 20.91 -9.55
C ASN A 503 -4.07 21.36 -11.02
N PRO A 504 -5.18 21.13 -11.76
CA PRO A 504 -5.29 21.50 -13.18
C PRO A 504 -5.28 23.01 -13.45
N GLU A 505 -5.58 23.84 -12.45
CA GLU A 505 -5.55 25.31 -12.60
C GLU A 505 -4.10 25.83 -12.72
N ASN A 506 -3.12 25.06 -12.25
CA ASN A 506 -1.72 25.44 -12.19
C ASN A 506 -0.99 25.11 -13.50
N LYS A 507 -0.90 26.10 -14.41
CA LYS A 507 -0.22 25.94 -15.72
C LYS A 507 1.27 25.57 -15.63
N THR A 508 1.92 25.82 -14.49
CA THR A 508 3.34 25.51 -14.25
C THR A 508 3.56 24.15 -13.58
N ALA A 509 2.50 23.46 -13.17
CA ALA A 509 2.57 22.23 -12.37
C ALA A 509 3.37 21.13 -13.05
N ALA A 510 3.15 20.87 -14.35
CA ALA A 510 3.86 19.81 -15.08
C ALA A 510 5.38 20.04 -15.10
N LYS A 511 5.83 21.28 -15.31
CA LYS A 511 7.25 21.62 -15.30
C LYS A 511 7.84 21.57 -13.89
N ALA A 512 7.10 22.00 -12.88
CA ALA A 512 7.53 21.90 -11.49
C ALA A 512 7.64 20.43 -11.03
N LEU A 513 6.71 19.57 -11.49
CA LEU A 513 6.73 18.13 -11.24
C LEU A 513 7.96 17.47 -11.86
N ASP A 514 8.35 17.84 -13.08
CA ASP A 514 9.60 17.34 -13.68
C ASP A 514 10.83 17.68 -12.82
N TYR A 515 10.87 18.87 -12.21
CA TYR A 515 11.94 19.23 -11.28
C TYR A 515 11.88 18.47 -9.96
N VAL A 516 10.69 18.13 -9.45
CA VAL A 516 10.57 17.22 -8.30
C VAL A 516 11.20 15.87 -8.65
N LEU A 517 10.85 15.29 -9.81
CA LEU A 517 11.36 13.99 -10.27
C LEU A 517 12.88 13.98 -10.54
N LEU A 518 13.44 15.13 -10.94
CA LEU A 518 14.89 15.28 -11.11
C LEU A 518 15.64 15.46 -9.78
N THR A 519 14.97 15.88 -8.70
CA THR A 519 15.62 16.29 -7.44
C THR A 519 15.34 15.38 -6.24
N HIS A 520 14.26 14.62 -6.25
CA HIS A 520 13.86 13.74 -5.14
C HIS A 520 14.10 12.28 -5.51
N GLY A 521 15.29 11.77 -5.21
CA GLY A 521 15.68 10.39 -5.54
C GLY A 521 15.35 9.38 -4.44
N TRP A 522 14.16 8.78 -4.47
CA TRP A 522 13.93 7.42 -3.93
C TRP A 522 13.70 6.48 -5.10
N ARG A 523 14.04 5.20 -4.91
CA ARG A 523 13.93 4.19 -5.95
C ARG A 523 13.13 3.03 -5.38
N ARG A 524 12.02 2.69 -6.04
CA ARG A 524 11.25 1.46 -5.76
C ARG A 524 12.12 0.21 -5.99
N PHE A 525 12.97 0.26 -7.01
CA PHE A 525 13.96 -0.75 -7.35
C PHE A 525 15.32 -0.09 -7.51
N GLU A 526 16.28 -0.43 -6.67
CA GLU A 526 17.68 -0.19 -6.98
C GLU A 526 18.11 -1.33 -7.91
N TRP A 527 18.31 -1.06 -9.20
CA TRP A 527 18.63 -2.13 -10.15
C TRP A 527 19.87 -2.91 -9.74
N GLU A 528 20.80 -2.31 -8.98
CA GLU A 528 21.90 -3.03 -8.35
C GLU A 528 21.42 -4.19 -7.47
N ALA A 529 20.36 -4.01 -6.66
CA ALA A 529 19.73 -5.06 -5.86
C ALA A 529 18.90 -6.05 -6.71
N VAL A 530 18.25 -5.58 -7.78
CA VAL A 530 17.52 -6.45 -8.71
C VAL A 530 18.46 -7.39 -9.48
N LEU A 531 19.63 -6.89 -9.86
CA LEU A 531 20.61 -7.60 -10.68
C LEU A 531 21.56 -8.48 -9.86
N ALA A 532 21.85 -8.09 -8.62
CA ALA A 532 22.60 -8.90 -7.67
C ALA A 532 21.63 -9.82 -6.92
N GLU A 533 21.40 -11.03 -7.45
CA GLU A 533 20.54 -12.06 -6.84
C GLU A 533 20.87 -12.36 -5.35
N SER A 534 22.05 -11.97 -4.86
CA SER A 534 22.48 -12.06 -3.47
C SER A 534 21.91 -11.00 -2.51
N ASN A 535 21.23 -9.96 -3.02
CA ASN A 535 20.74 -8.81 -2.24
C ASN A 535 19.20 -8.74 -2.18
N LEU A 536 18.53 -9.89 -2.20
CA LEU A 536 17.08 -9.95 -2.02
C LEU A 536 16.69 -9.55 -0.58
N PRO A 537 15.61 -8.79 -0.38
CA PRO A 537 15.17 -8.40 0.96
C PRO A 537 14.76 -9.63 1.78
N GLU A 538 15.21 -9.70 3.03
CA GLU A 538 14.76 -10.73 3.97
C GLU A 538 13.31 -10.45 4.37
N ILE A 539 12.39 -11.30 3.92
CA ILE A 539 10.96 -11.16 4.22
C ILE A 539 10.65 -11.87 5.55
N THR A 540 10.28 -11.09 6.57
CA THR A 540 9.93 -11.60 7.91
C THR A 540 8.43 -11.51 8.17
N TYR A 541 7.79 -10.42 7.77
CA TYR A 541 6.38 -10.11 8.02
C TYR A 541 5.51 -10.58 6.86
N VAL A 542 5.33 -11.90 6.75
CA VAL A 542 4.47 -12.53 5.74
C VAL A 542 3.08 -12.72 6.32
N THR A 543 2.05 -12.25 5.61
CA THR A 543 0.69 -12.73 5.90
C THR A 543 0.63 -14.18 5.39
N PRO A 544 0.37 -15.20 6.23
CA PRO A 544 0.38 -16.59 5.78
C PRO A 544 -0.47 -16.73 4.52
N ASN A 545 0.17 -17.09 3.40
CA ASN A 545 -0.53 -17.41 2.17
C ASN A 545 -1.30 -18.69 2.42
N LYS A 546 -2.58 -18.54 2.72
CA LYS A 546 -3.49 -19.66 2.92
C LYS A 546 -3.94 -20.15 1.53
N GLU A 547 -3.23 -21.14 1.01
CA GLU A 547 -3.54 -21.80 -0.26
C GLU A 547 -4.58 -22.91 -0.07
N ILE A 548 -5.42 -23.14 -1.09
CA ILE A 548 -6.21 -24.38 -1.19
C ILE A 548 -5.76 -25.10 -2.46
N SER A 549 -5.15 -26.27 -2.30
CA SER A 549 -4.72 -27.10 -3.42
C SER A 549 -4.97 -28.57 -3.14
N GLY A 550 -4.90 -29.38 -4.19
CA GLY A 550 -5.12 -30.82 -4.09
C GLY A 550 -5.18 -31.49 -5.45
N TYR A 551 -5.38 -32.80 -5.42
CA TYR A 551 -5.57 -33.61 -6.62
C TYR A 551 -7.03 -34.08 -6.70
N LEU A 552 -7.68 -33.87 -7.84
CA LEU A 552 -8.96 -34.47 -8.12
C LEU A 552 -8.75 -35.91 -8.59
N LYS A 553 -9.25 -36.87 -7.82
CA LYS A 553 -9.43 -38.26 -8.25
C LYS A 553 -10.90 -38.54 -8.54
N ILE A 554 -11.16 -39.15 -9.69
CA ILE A 554 -12.45 -39.69 -10.09
C ILE A 554 -12.29 -41.21 -10.12
N GLY A 555 -12.58 -41.85 -8.99
CA GLY A 555 -12.27 -43.26 -8.77
C GLY A 555 -10.76 -43.46 -8.73
N ASP A 556 -10.26 -44.43 -9.48
CA ASP A 556 -8.82 -44.72 -9.57
C ASP A 556 -8.10 -43.85 -10.62
N GLN A 557 -8.81 -42.95 -11.31
CA GLN A 557 -8.24 -42.08 -12.34
C GLN A 557 -8.12 -40.62 -11.89
N LEU A 558 -7.11 -39.92 -12.40
CA LEU A 558 -6.93 -38.47 -12.18
C LEU A 558 -7.94 -37.68 -13.02
N GLY A 559 -8.69 -36.80 -12.38
CA GLY A 559 -9.68 -35.94 -13.02
C GLY A 559 -9.00 -34.76 -13.71
N LYS A 560 -8.50 -34.96 -14.93
CA LYS A 560 -7.78 -33.95 -15.74
C LYS A 560 -8.74 -32.95 -16.39
N ASN A 561 -8.31 -31.69 -16.54
CA ASN A 561 -9.07 -30.60 -17.17
C ASN A 561 -10.49 -30.40 -16.60
N GLN A 562 -10.69 -30.76 -15.32
CA GLN A 562 -11.95 -30.61 -14.63
C GLN A 562 -12.02 -29.23 -13.97
N THR A 563 -13.19 -28.61 -14.05
CA THR A 563 -13.41 -27.30 -13.42
C THR A 563 -13.76 -27.49 -11.94
N ILE A 564 -13.00 -26.83 -11.08
CA ILE A 564 -13.22 -26.80 -9.64
C ILE A 564 -13.70 -25.40 -9.25
N PHE A 565 -14.82 -25.34 -8.55
CA PHE A 565 -15.40 -24.12 -8.00
C PHE A 565 -15.17 -24.08 -6.49
N LEU A 566 -14.71 -22.94 -5.99
CA LEU A 566 -14.58 -22.66 -4.56
C LEU A 566 -15.69 -21.70 -4.14
N SER A 567 -16.52 -22.06 -3.15
CA SER A 567 -17.61 -21.21 -2.63
C SER A 567 -17.61 -21.12 -1.10
N GLU A 568 -18.20 -20.06 -0.54
CA GLU A 568 -18.33 -19.85 0.91
C GLU A 568 -19.77 -20.04 1.38
N GLY A 569 -19.95 -20.53 2.61
CA GLY A 569 -21.23 -20.62 3.31
C GLY A 569 -22.13 -21.77 2.84
N GLN A 570 -22.23 -22.00 1.52
CA GLN A 570 -22.96 -23.13 0.92
C GLN A 570 -22.25 -23.67 -0.32
N ALA A 571 -22.46 -24.95 -0.59
CA ALA A 571 -21.99 -25.63 -1.80
C ALA A 571 -22.69 -25.06 -3.05
N ARG A 572 -21.93 -24.58 -4.04
CA ARG A 572 -22.49 -24.00 -5.28
C ARG A 572 -21.70 -24.37 -6.53
N TYR A 573 -22.40 -24.84 -7.57
CA TYR A 573 -21.86 -25.04 -8.92
C TYR A 573 -22.23 -23.88 -9.85
N SER A 574 -21.58 -22.72 -9.69
CA SER A 574 -21.87 -21.57 -10.54
C SER A 574 -20.70 -20.59 -10.57
N LYS A 575 -20.20 -20.30 -11.78
CA LYS A 575 -19.13 -19.32 -12.01
C LYS A 575 -19.49 -17.93 -11.44
N LYS A 576 -20.77 -17.54 -11.47
CA LYS A 576 -21.25 -16.25 -10.92
C LYS A 576 -21.29 -16.18 -9.39
N LYS A 577 -21.17 -17.31 -8.70
CA LYS A 577 -21.35 -17.44 -7.24
C LYS A 577 -20.14 -18.06 -6.53
N ALA A 578 -19.08 -18.38 -7.27
CA ALA A 578 -17.83 -18.91 -6.74
C ALA A 578 -16.90 -17.77 -6.34
N VAL A 579 -16.12 -17.97 -5.29
CA VAL A 579 -15.00 -17.10 -4.88
C VAL A 579 -13.87 -17.20 -5.90
N ALA A 580 -13.57 -18.41 -6.35
CA ALA A 580 -12.57 -18.67 -7.36
C ALA A 580 -12.93 -19.91 -8.17
N VAL A 581 -12.39 -19.99 -9.39
CA VAL A 581 -12.57 -21.13 -10.29
C VAL A 581 -11.24 -21.45 -10.93
N VAL A 582 -10.86 -22.72 -10.90
CA VAL A 582 -9.62 -23.22 -11.52
C VAL A 582 -9.93 -24.48 -12.31
N GLN A 583 -9.05 -24.81 -13.26
CA GLN A 583 -9.07 -26.11 -13.92
C GLN A 583 -7.94 -26.97 -13.37
N THR A 584 -8.22 -28.26 -13.21
CA THR A 584 -7.16 -29.22 -12.89
C THR A 584 -6.22 -29.39 -14.08
N ASP A 585 -4.94 -29.57 -13.80
CA ASP A 585 -3.92 -29.79 -14.82
C ASP A 585 -3.94 -31.21 -15.41
N GLY A 586 -2.93 -31.54 -16.23
CA GLY A 586 -2.74 -32.85 -16.84
C GLY A 586 -2.52 -34.01 -15.85
N ASN A 587 -2.32 -33.71 -14.57
CA ASN A 587 -2.17 -34.64 -13.46
C ASN A 587 -3.35 -34.56 -12.46
N GLY A 588 -4.43 -33.86 -12.81
CA GLY A 588 -5.58 -33.70 -11.93
C GLY A 588 -5.31 -32.75 -10.75
N PHE A 589 -4.19 -32.04 -10.73
CA PHE A 589 -3.84 -31.09 -9.68
C PHE A 589 -4.57 -29.77 -9.88
N PHE A 590 -5.12 -29.21 -8.80
CA PHE A 590 -5.67 -27.85 -8.78
C PHE A 590 -5.02 -27.03 -7.67
N LYS A 591 -4.92 -25.72 -7.89
CA LYS A 591 -4.35 -24.77 -6.95
C LYS A 591 -5.09 -23.45 -6.97
N PHE A 592 -5.53 -23.00 -5.81
CA PHE A 592 -6.09 -21.68 -5.57
C PHE A 592 -5.04 -20.80 -4.88
N GLU A 593 -4.36 -19.95 -5.64
CA GLU A 593 -3.29 -19.09 -5.13
C GLU A 593 -3.84 -17.86 -4.41
N ALA A 594 -3.27 -17.54 -3.23
CA ALA A 594 -3.58 -16.36 -2.43
C ALA A 594 -5.08 -16.17 -2.12
N VAL A 595 -5.88 -17.25 -2.13
CA VAL A 595 -7.33 -17.14 -1.96
C VAL A 595 -7.69 -17.09 -0.48
N SER A 596 -8.35 -16.00 -0.09
CA SER A 596 -8.94 -15.85 1.24
C SER A 596 -10.37 -16.39 1.22
N VAL A 597 -10.65 -17.46 1.96
CA VAL A 597 -12.01 -17.98 2.15
C VAL A 597 -12.50 -17.90 3.59
N ASN A 598 -13.78 -17.60 3.76
CA ASN A 598 -14.50 -17.81 5.01
C ASN A 598 -14.94 -19.29 5.11
N PHE A 599 -14.69 -19.91 6.26
CA PHE A 599 -15.18 -21.27 6.50
C PHE A 599 -16.60 -21.28 7.09
N PRO A 600 -17.41 -22.32 6.77
CA PRO A 600 -17.08 -23.44 5.90
C PRO A 600 -17.00 -23.03 4.43
N ALA A 601 -15.95 -23.50 3.75
CA ALA A 601 -15.76 -23.35 2.32
C ALA A 601 -16.13 -24.66 1.61
N PHE A 602 -16.44 -24.60 0.33
CA PHE A 602 -16.85 -25.77 -0.44
C PHE A 602 -16.09 -25.85 -1.74
N LEU A 603 -15.51 -27.02 -2.03
CA LEU A 603 -14.99 -27.36 -3.35
C LEU A 603 -16.07 -28.13 -4.09
N SER A 604 -16.35 -27.72 -5.31
CA SER A 604 -17.42 -28.27 -6.12
C SER A 604 -16.96 -28.59 -7.54
N THR A 605 -17.41 -29.73 -8.06
CA THR A 605 -17.19 -30.12 -9.46
C THR A 605 -18.38 -30.93 -9.98
N THR A 606 -18.35 -31.32 -11.25
CA THR A 606 -19.34 -32.22 -11.84
C THR A 606 -18.69 -33.48 -12.39
N TYR A 607 -19.37 -34.59 -12.23
CA TYR A 607 -18.98 -35.87 -12.82
C TYR A 607 -20.22 -36.55 -13.42
N HIS A 608 -20.15 -36.93 -14.71
CA HIS A 608 -21.30 -37.46 -15.47
C HIS A 608 -22.60 -36.64 -15.36
N GLY A 609 -22.48 -35.31 -15.20
CA GLY A 609 -23.63 -34.41 -15.07
C GLY A 609 -24.19 -34.30 -13.65
N GLU A 610 -23.66 -35.07 -12.69
CA GLU A 610 -24.03 -34.98 -11.29
C GLU A 610 -23.10 -34.02 -10.52
N TYR A 611 -23.72 -33.26 -9.62
CA TYR A 611 -23.04 -32.30 -8.76
C TYR A 611 -22.36 -32.99 -7.58
N GLN A 612 -21.07 -32.74 -7.39
CA GLN A 612 -20.30 -33.25 -6.26
C GLN A 612 -19.71 -32.07 -5.48
N SER A 613 -19.79 -32.12 -4.16
CA SER A 613 -19.24 -31.08 -3.30
C SER A 613 -18.59 -31.64 -2.04
N ILE A 614 -17.55 -30.96 -1.59
CA ILE A 614 -16.81 -31.28 -0.38
C ILE A 614 -16.77 -30.03 0.49
N ARG A 615 -17.10 -30.17 1.78
CA ARG A 615 -17.03 -29.09 2.75
C ARG A 615 -15.65 -29.07 3.41
N ILE A 616 -14.98 -27.93 3.35
CA ILE A 616 -13.75 -27.61 4.06
C ILE A 616 -14.14 -26.86 5.34
N LYS A 617 -13.69 -27.35 6.49
CA LYS A 617 -14.00 -26.80 7.81
C LYS A 617 -13.02 -25.71 8.25
N GLU A 618 -11.74 -25.86 7.92
CA GLU A 618 -10.66 -24.90 8.18
C GLU A 618 -9.42 -25.23 7.34
N TYR A 619 -8.35 -24.42 7.42
CA TYR A 619 -7.05 -24.77 6.83
C TYR A 619 -6.32 -25.80 7.71
N SER A 620 -5.69 -26.82 7.11
CA SER A 620 -4.83 -27.78 7.82
C SER A 620 -3.35 -27.33 7.83
N GLU A 621 -2.56 -27.85 8.77
CA GLU A 621 -1.10 -27.72 8.72
C GLU A 621 -0.51 -28.45 7.49
N PRO A 622 0.67 -28.05 6.98
CA PRO A 622 1.30 -28.70 5.85
C PRO A 622 1.80 -30.10 6.23
N VAL A 623 1.13 -31.16 5.79
CA VAL A 623 1.60 -32.55 5.92
C VAL A 623 2.22 -33.00 4.59
N ILE A 624 3.28 -33.82 4.61
CA ILE A 624 3.87 -34.45 3.42
C ILE A 624 3.36 -35.89 3.32
N GLY A 625 2.78 -36.25 2.17
CA GLY A 625 2.35 -37.61 1.82
C GLY A 625 1.17 -38.18 2.62
N THR A 626 -0.07 -37.99 2.16
CA THR A 626 -1.16 -38.96 2.39
C THR A 626 -2.23 -38.80 1.30
N GLU A 627 -2.69 -39.90 0.71
CA GLU A 627 -3.77 -39.90 -0.29
C GLU A 627 -5.14 -39.92 0.41
N VAL A 628 -6.02 -38.97 0.09
CA VAL A 628 -7.45 -39.07 0.39
C VAL A 628 -8.14 -39.69 -0.84
N MET A 629 -8.56 -40.94 -0.74
CA MET A 629 -9.31 -41.63 -1.78
C MET A 629 -10.80 -41.29 -1.69
N ILE A 630 -11.39 -40.90 -2.83
CA ILE A 630 -12.84 -40.83 -3.00
C ILE A 630 -13.29 -42.16 -3.61
N PRO A 631 -13.83 -43.13 -2.85
CA PRO A 631 -14.35 -44.35 -3.45
C PRO A 631 -15.56 -44.01 -4.33
N ILE A 632 -15.47 -44.34 -5.62
CA ILE A 632 -16.65 -44.42 -6.49
C ILE A 632 -17.36 -45.73 -6.15
N ILE A 633 -18.54 -45.62 -5.55
CA ILE A 633 -19.41 -46.79 -5.38
C ILE A 633 -20.13 -47.02 -6.71
N TYR A 634 -19.81 -48.13 -7.38
CA TYR A 634 -20.60 -48.66 -8.48
C TYR A 634 -22.02 -48.94 -7.98
N GLN A 635 -23.01 -48.28 -8.57
CA GLN A 635 -24.41 -48.68 -8.41
C GLN A 635 -24.65 -50.01 -9.14
N SER A 636 -24.30 -51.12 -8.49
CA SER A 636 -24.89 -52.41 -8.77
C SER A 636 -24.73 -53.33 -7.56
N GLN A 637 -25.62 -53.19 -6.58
CA GLN A 637 -26.20 -54.27 -5.73
C GLN A 637 -27.24 -53.64 -4.78
N ILE A 638 -28.51 -53.86 -5.07
CA ILE A 638 -29.64 -53.40 -4.24
C ILE A 638 -29.94 -54.42 -3.13
N SER A 639 -29.98 -53.90 -1.90
CA SER A 639 -30.71 -54.26 -0.67
C SER A 639 -31.06 -55.73 -0.33
N LYS A 640 -30.84 -56.07 0.95
CA LYS A 640 -31.63 -57.09 1.63
C LYS A 640 -32.29 -56.48 2.88
N GLN A 641 -33.59 -56.18 2.70
CA GLN A 641 -34.63 -55.88 3.70
C GLN A 641 -34.76 -54.41 4.12
N GLY A 642 -35.71 -53.72 3.50
CA GLY A 642 -36.16 -52.39 3.88
C GLY A 642 -37.52 -52.08 3.23
N TYR A 643 -38.34 -51.31 3.93
CA TYR A 643 -39.62 -50.78 3.47
C TYR A 643 -39.50 -49.24 3.41
N TYR A 644 -40.20 -48.59 2.49
CA TYR A 644 -40.15 -47.13 2.37
C TYR A 644 -41.53 -46.54 2.08
N LYS A 645 -41.74 -45.28 2.49
CA LYS A 645 -42.95 -44.52 2.20
C LYS A 645 -42.74 -43.70 0.93
N LYS A 646 -43.65 -43.80 -0.03
CA LYS A 646 -43.52 -43.07 -1.29
C LYS A 646 -44.15 -41.69 -1.15
N GLU A 647 -43.39 -40.63 -1.39
CA GLU A 647 -43.86 -39.25 -1.16
C GLU A 647 -45.07 -38.86 -2.02
N ALA A 648 -45.19 -39.43 -3.23
CA ALA A 648 -46.25 -39.07 -4.17
C ALA A 648 -47.66 -39.46 -3.69
N ASP A 649 -47.80 -40.52 -2.89
CA ASP A 649 -49.09 -41.02 -2.40
C ASP A 649 -49.14 -41.22 -0.87
N GLY A 650 -48.00 -41.08 -0.19
CA GLY A 650 -47.87 -41.25 1.25
C GLY A 650 -48.06 -42.68 1.73
N LYS A 651 -47.97 -43.70 0.87
CA LYS A 651 -48.19 -45.11 1.26
C LYS A 651 -46.90 -45.90 1.40
N LEU A 652 -46.95 -47.03 2.12
CA LEU A 652 -45.80 -47.89 2.39
C LEU A 652 -45.63 -48.95 1.30
N TYR A 653 -44.38 -49.14 0.88
CA TYR A 653 -43.99 -50.09 -0.14
C TYR A 653 -42.78 -50.90 0.32
N ASP A 654 -42.69 -52.15 -0.16
CA ASP A 654 -41.50 -52.96 0.01
C ASP A 654 -40.39 -52.54 -0.96
N LYS A 655 -39.19 -53.12 -0.78
CA LYS A 655 -38.04 -52.91 -1.66
C LYS A 655 -38.27 -53.30 -3.14
N TYR A 656 -39.39 -53.96 -3.46
CA TYR A 656 -39.81 -54.31 -4.81
C TYR A 656 -40.96 -53.42 -5.31
N ASN A 657 -41.28 -52.34 -4.58
CA ASN A 657 -42.31 -51.35 -4.90
C ASN A 657 -43.73 -51.96 -4.90
N LYS A 658 -43.95 -53.04 -4.14
CA LYS A 658 -45.29 -53.58 -3.86
C LYS A 658 -45.87 -52.91 -2.64
N ARG A 659 -47.15 -52.56 -2.72
CA ARG A 659 -47.85 -51.89 -1.64
C ARG A 659 -48.05 -52.86 -0.47
N ILE A 660 -47.83 -52.35 0.74
CA ILE A 660 -48.08 -53.04 1.99
C ILE A 660 -48.89 -52.13 2.91
N ASP A 661 -49.65 -52.74 3.82
CA ASP A 661 -50.41 -52.02 4.85
C ASP A 661 -50.07 -52.61 6.23
N VAL A 662 -50.40 -51.86 7.30
CA VAL A 662 -50.22 -52.30 8.69
C VAL A 662 -51.58 -52.38 9.34
N VAL A 663 -51.99 -53.59 9.74
CA VAL A 663 -53.32 -53.84 10.34
C VAL A 663 -53.13 -54.55 11.67
N ASN A 664 -53.64 -53.95 12.75
CA ASN A 664 -53.49 -54.45 14.12
C ASN A 664 -52.04 -54.76 14.56
N GLY A 665 -51.06 -54.01 14.02
CA GLY A 665 -49.64 -54.16 14.36
C GLY A 665 -48.86 -55.09 13.45
N ASP A 666 -49.53 -55.88 12.60
CA ASP A 666 -48.89 -56.79 11.63
C ASP A 666 -48.73 -56.12 10.26
N VAL A 667 -47.60 -56.37 9.59
CA VAL A 667 -47.38 -55.94 8.20
C VAL A 667 -48.04 -56.94 7.27
N VAL A 668 -49.01 -56.47 6.48
CA VAL A 668 -49.78 -57.28 5.53
C VAL A 668 -49.52 -56.83 4.10
N GLY A 669 -49.53 -57.79 3.18
CA GLY A 669 -49.49 -57.53 1.75
C GLY A 669 -50.82 -56.97 1.25
N GLU A 670 -50.82 -56.46 0.02
CA GLU A 670 -52.03 -55.94 -0.64
C GLU A 670 -53.13 -57.01 -0.82
N ASP A 671 -52.79 -58.30 -0.70
CA ASP A 671 -53.70 -59.45 -0.70
C ASP A 671 -54.28 -59.80 0.69
N GLY A 672 -53.90 -59.05 1.74
CA GLY A 672 -54.35 -59.24 3.12
C GLY A 672 -53.60 -60.33 3.90
N ASN A 673 -52.59 -60.97 3.29
CA ASN A 673 -51.78 -61.98 3.96
C ASN A 673 -50.70 -61.33 4.84
N VAL A 674 -50.53 -61.84 6.06
CA VAL A 674 -49.51 -61.38 7.02
C VAL A 674 -48.12 -61.77 6.52
N ILE A 675 -47.24 -60.77 6.41
CA ILE A 675 -45.87 -60.91 5.90
C ILE A 675 -44.87 -61.23 7.03
N THR A 676 -45.08 -60.72 8.25
CA THR A 676 -44.23 -61.01 9.44
C THR A 676 -45.00 -60.86 10.76
N ASP A 677 -44.71 -61.73 11.74
CA ASP A 677 -45.29 -61.72 13.11
C ASP A 677 -44.50 -60.74 14.01
N THR A 678 -45.12 -59.63 14.44
CA THR A 678 -44.52 -58.58 15.29
C THR A 678 -44.96 -58.67 16.75
N LYS A 679 -45.31 -59.87 17.24
CA LYS A 679 -45.82 -60.12 18.61
C LYS A 679 -44.98 -59.62 19.78
N ASP A 680 -43.72 -59.24 19.59
CA ASP A 680 -42.85 -58.76 20.67
C ASP A 680 -42.81 -57.22 20.83
N PHE A 681 -43.65 -56.48 20.10
CA PHE A 681 -43.71 -55.02 20.17
C PHE A 681 -45.10 -54.52 20.58
N VAL A 682 -45.16 -53.63 21.57
CA VAL A 682 -46.40 -52.95 21.96
C VAL A 682 -46.32 -51.48 21.56
N ILE A 683 -47.38 -50.98 20.95
CA ILE A 683 -47.50 -49.57 20.53
C ILE A 683 -48.45 -48.86 21.50
N THR A 684 -47.94 -47.85 22.22
CA THR A 684 -48.75 -47.00 23.10
C THR A 684 -48.31 -45.54 22.93
N ASP A 685 -49.25 -44.62 22.70
CA ASP A 685 -49.01 -43.18 22.50
C ASP A 685 -47.85 -42.83 21.54
N GLY A 686 -47.82 -43.48 20.37
CA GLY A 686 -46.85 -43.18 19.30
C GLY A 686 -45.43 -43.68 19.57
N ARG A 687 -45.25 -44.55 20.56
CA ARG A 687 -43.96 -45.19 20.90
C ARG A 687 -44.08 -46.70 20.70
N ILE A 688 -43.01 -47.31 20.19
CA ILE A 688 -42.87 -48.77 20.14
C ILE A 688 -41.94 -49.19 21.27
N GLU A 689 -42.40 -50.08 22.15
CA GLU A 689 -41.61 -50.57 23.27
C GLU A 689 -41.34 -52.08 23.10
N ASN A 690 -40.10 -52.51 23.38
CA ASN A 690 -39.75 -53.92 23.57
C ASN A 690 -39.29 -54.16 25.02
N LYS A 691 -39.04 -55.43 25.37
CA LYS A 691 -38.69 -55.86 26.75
C LYS A 691 -37.38 -55.27 27.30
N ASP A 692 -36.53 -54.70 26.44
CA ASP A 692 -35.20 -54.19 26.77
C ASP A 692 -35.09 -52.64 26.73
N GLY A 693 -36.19 -51.91 26.45
CA GLY A 693 -36.23 -50.45 26.59
C GLY A 693 -36.96 -49.69 25.47
N LEU A 694 -37.03 -48.36 25.65
CA LEU A 694 -37.85 -47.45 24.85
C LEU A 694 -37.19 -47.17 23.49
N VAL A 695 -37.91 -47.45 22.40
CA VAL A 695 -37.42 -47.28 21.04
C VAL A 695 -38.11 -46.07 20.42
N ARG A 696 -37.34 -44.98 20.20
CA ARG A 696 -37.89 -43.75 19.61
C ARG A 696 -37.80 -43.79 18.09
N ILE A 697 -38.88 -43.36 17.44
CA ILE A 697 -38.96 -43.14 16.00
C ILE A 697 -39.01 -41.62 15.76
N ASP A 698 -38.15 -41.09 14.89
CA ASP A 698 -38.22 -39.68 14.49
C ASP A 698 -39.26 -39.45 13.36
N GLU A 699 -39.48 -38.19 13.00
CA GLU A 699 -40.50 -37.79 12.00
C GLU A 699 -40.20 -38.34 10.58
N GLU A 700 -39.01 -38.89 10.35
CA GLU A 700 -38.58 -39.52 9.10
C GLU A 700 -38.60 -41.07 9.15
N GLY A 701 -38.92 -41.66 10.31
CA GLY A 701 -39.13 -43.10 10.47
C GLY A 701 -37.92 -43.89 11.00
N TYR A 702 -36.89 -43.24 11.54
CA TYR A 702 -35.69 -43.91 12.04
C TYR A 702 -35.79 -44.31 13.51
N VAL A 703 -35.32 -45.51 13.82
CA VAL A 703 -35.38 -46.13 15.16
C VAL A 703 -34.05 -45.98 15.91
N PHE A 704 -34.09 -45.41 17.13
CA PHE A 704 -32.92 -45.19 17.99
C PHE A 704 -33.02 -45.92 19.34
N SER A 705 -31.87 -46.41 19.84
CA SER A 705 -31.67 -46.84 21.25
C SER A 705 -30.70 -45.88 21.97
N GLU A 706 -30.61 -45.93 23.30
CA GLU A 706 -29.73 -45.04 24.11
C GLU A 706 -28.24 -45.11 23.75
N GLU A 707 -27.80 -46.15 23.04
CA GLU A 707 -26.41 -46.31 22.59
C GLU A 707 -26.15 -45.92 21.12
N GLY A 708 -27.13 -45.31 20.44
CA GLY A 708 -27.00 -44.81 19.07
C GLY A 708 -27.43 -45.80 17.96
N LEU A 709 -27.16 -45.43 16.70
CA LEU A 709 -27.67 -46.09 15.49
C LEU A 709 -27.31 -47.58 15.46
N LEU A 710 -28.33 -48.46 15.35
CA LEU A 710 -28.12 -49.89 15.15
C LEU A 710 -27.63 -50.18 13.73
N SER A 711 -26.31 -50.02 13.48
CA SER A 711 -25.51 -51.00 12.75
C SER A 711 -24.03 -50.59 12.66
N LYS A 712 -23.15 -51.33 13.36
CA LYS A 712 -21.72 -51.41 13.01
C LYS A 712 -21.27 -52.84 13.24
N LYS A 713 -21.20 -53.63 12.17
CA LYS A 713 -20.93 -55.08 12.25
C LYS A 713 -19.46 -55.34 11.97
N GLN A 714 -18.71 -55.88 12.94
CA GLN A 714 -17.54 -56.71 12.64
C GLN A 714 -17.43 -57.86 13.66
N VAL A 715 -17.76 -59.07 13.22
CA VAL A 715 -17.24 -60.33 13.78
C VAL A 715 -17.04 -61.32 12.64
N ASN A 716 -15.77 -61.60 12.29
CA ASN A 716 -15.24 -62.96 12.22
C ASN A 716 -13.72 -62.94 11.99
N ALA A 717 -12.95 -62.94 13.07
CA ALA A 717 -11.69 -63.67 13.19
C ALA A 717 -11.49 -64.03 14.67
N ARG A 718 -11.33 -65.33 14.94
CA ARG A 718 -11.10 -65.95 16.24
C ARG A 718 -9.74 -65.55 16.82
N ASP A 719 -9.69 -65.18 18.10
CA ASP A 719 -9.06 -65.97 19.19
C ASP A 719 -8.78 -65.11 20.45
N TYR A 720 -9.40 -65.56 21.54
CA TYR A 720 -8.95 -65.67 22.93
C TYR A 720 -8.18 -64.57 23.72
N PHE A 721 -8.72 -64.35 24.94
CA PHE A 721 -8.14 -63.82 26.20
C PHE A 721 -7.55 -62.39 26.14
N GLY A 722 -8.00 -61.40 26.89
CA GLY A 722 -8.45 -61.41 28.29
C GLY A 722 -7.59 -60.41 29.06
N GLY A 723 -8.18 -59.53 29.87
CA GLY A 723 -7.45 -58.82 30.92
C GLY A 723 -7.55 -57.30 30.94
N ILE A 724 -8.43 -56.85 31.82
CA ILE A 724 -8.51 -55.54 32.49
C ILE A 724 -7.18 -55.16 33.17
N LYS A 725 -6.72 -53.89 33.13
CA LYS A 725 -6.56 -53.03 34.33
C LYS A 725 -6.09 -51.58 34.09
N ILE A 726 -6.75 -50.71 34.86
CA ILE A 726 -6.50 -49.30 35.16
C ILE A 726 -5.38 -49.16 36.20
N GLY A 727 -4.59 -48.07 36.17
CA GLY A 727 -3.68 -47.70 37.27
C GLY A 727 -3.25 -46.23 37.26
N LYS A 728 -3.68 -45.49 38.28
CA LYS A 728 -3.34 -44.09 38.61
C LYS A 728 -1.94 -43.96 39.24
N GLY A 729 -1.33 -42.77 39.14
CA GLY A 729 -0.59 -42.15 40.25
C GLY A 729 0.74 -41.47 39.92
N GLY A 730 0.97 -40.28 40.49
CA GLY A 730 2.31 -39.79 40.83
C GLY A 730 2.66 -38.38 40.33
N ALA A 731 2.76 -37.44 41.26
CA ALA A 731 3.15 -36.04 41.07
C ALA A 731 4.67 -35.80 41.19
N ASN A 732 5.09 -34.62 40.70
CA ASN A 732 6.30 -33.84 40.99
C ASN A 732 7.63 -34.20 40.31
N GLY A 733 8.22 -33.17 39.67
CA GLY A 733 9.67 -33.05 39.47
C GLY A 733 10.08 -32.34 38.18
N VAL A 734 10.33 -31.03 38.24
CA VAL A 734 11.24 -30.31 37.32
C VAL A 734 12.51 -30.00 38.11
N PRO A 735 13.71 -30.23 37.54
CA PRO A 735 14.58 -29.09 37.22
C PRO A 735 15.29 -29.19 35.87
N THR A 736 15.71 -28.01 35.42
CA THR A 736 16.22 -27.57 34.12
C THR A 736 17.74 -27.71 33.89
N VAL A 737 18.11 -27.51 32.61
CA VAL A 737 19.39 -27.02 32.00
C VAL A 737 20.52 -28.02 31.71
N ALA A 738 20.83 -28.25 30.41
CA ALA A 738 22.07 -27.81 29.74
C ALA A 738 22.26 -28.44 28.34
N SER A 739 22.34 -27.59 27.31
CA SER A 739 23.13 -27.82 26.07
C SER A 739 24.54 -27.21 26.30
N PRO A 740 25.58 -27.36 25.43
CA PRO A 740 25.65 -27.97 24.09
C PRO A 740 26.90 -28.89 23.91
N THR A 741 27.13 -29.50 22.72
CA THR A 741 28.20 -29.14 21.74
C THR A 741 28.38 -30.24 20.65
N SER A 742 28.41 -29.78 19.40
CA SER A 742 29.20 -30.22 18.22
C SER A 742 29.08 -31.63 17.60
N ALA A 743 28.43 -31.62 16.43
CA ALA A 743 28.99 -31.92 15.10
C ALA A 743 29.33 -33.35 14.69
N SER A 744 28.70 -33.79 13.58
CA SER A 744 29.43 -34.14 12.35
C SER A 744 28.50 -34.07 11.14
N GLN A 745 28.96 -33.33 10.14
CA GLN A 745 28.36 -33.11 8.83
C GLN A 745 28.26 -34.41 8.02
N LEU A 746 27.19 -34.53 7.23
CA LEU A 746 27.26 -35.21 5.95
C LEU A 746 26.50 -34.40 4.91
N VAL A 747 27.27 -33.99 3.91
CA VAL A 747 26.95 -33.13 2.77
C VAL A 747 25.99 -33.86 1.83
N LEU A 748 24.90 -33.20 1.43
CA LEU A 748 24.16 -33.54 0.21
C LEU A 748 23.69 -32.26 -0.47
N ASN A 749 24.03 -32.18 -1.75
CA ASN A 749 23.94 -31.02 -2.62
C ASN A 749 22.53 -30.43 -2.73
N ASN A 750 22.47 -29.10 -2.69
CA ASN A 750 21.30 -28.29 -3.03
C ASN A 750 20.87 -28.55 -4.47
N ALA A 751 19.72 -29.22 -4.65
CA ALA A 751 18.88 -29.07 -5.81
C ALA A 751 17.64 -28.27 -5.38
N LEU A 752 17.58 -27.02 -5.83
CA LEU A 752 16.42 -26.14 -5.76
C LEU A 752 15.24 -26.78 -6.50
N PHE A 753 14.28 -27.32 -5.75
CA PHE A 753 12.88 -27.38 -6.16
C PHE A 753 12.04 -26.98 -4.95
N SER A 754 11.37 -25.83 -5.08
CA SER A 754 10.31 -25.37 -4.20
C SER A 754 9.18 -26.40 -4.20
N GLN A 755 9.06 -27.15 -3.10
CA GLN A 755 7.87 -27.97 -2.86
C GLN A 755 6.72 -27.09 -2.40
N PRO A 756 5.53 -27.15 -3.03
CA PRO A 756 4.31 -26.65 -2.42
C PRO A 756 3.75 -27.70 -1.45
N ILE A 757 3.52 -27.31 -0.19
CA ILE A 757 2.85 -28.14 0.82
C ILE A 757 1.60 -27.39 1.30
N VAL A 758 0.40 -27.92 1.00
CA VAL A 758 -0.62 -28.32 2.00
C VAL A 758 -1.35 -29.54 1.44
N ILE A 759 -1.42 -30.59 2.27
CA ILE A 759 -2.14 -31.84 2.03
C ILE A 759 -3.31 -31.89 3.02
N LEU A 760 -4.51 -32.15 2.54
CA LEU A 760 -5.67 -32.41 3.41
C LEU A 760 -5.51 -33.82 3.98
N SER A 761 -4.97 -33.96 5.20
CA SER A 761 -4.80 -35.25 5.87
C SER A 761 -5.51 -35.27 7.23
N ASP A 762 -6.82 -35.59 7.22
CA ASP A 762 -7.62 -36.23 8.28
C ASP A 762 -9.12 -35.91 8.07
N ASP A 763 -10.01 -36.85 8.40
CA ASP A 763 -11.49 -36.67 8.40
C ASP A 763 -11.98 -35.54 9.35
N LYS A 764 -11.07 -34.91 10.10
CA LYS A 764 -11.35 -33.75 10.96
C LYS A 764 -11.57 -32.45 10.19
N TYR A 765 -10.90 -32.28 9.04
CA TYR A 765 -10.83 -30.99 8.32
C TYR A 765 -11.80 -30.91 7.13
N VAL A 766 -12.32 -32.05 6.69
CA VAL A 766 -13.12 -32.19 5.48
C VAL A 766 -14.27 -33.15 5.73
N GLU A 767 -15.47 -32.86 5.23
CA GLU A 767 -16.62 -33.76 5.34
C GLU A 767 -17.42 -33.76 4.03
N LYS A 768 -17.97 -34.94 3.67
CA LYS A 768 -18.87 -35.09 2.52
C LYS A 768 -20.24 -34.55 2.89
N VAL A 769 -20.80 -33.71 2.03
CA VAL A 769 -22.10 -33.05 2.23
C VAL A 769 -23.19 -33.81 1.51
#